data_AF-A0A969PZU7-F1
#
_entry.id   AF-A0A969PZU7-F1
#
_cell.length_a   1.000
_cell.length_b   1.000
_cell.length_c   1.000
_cell.angle_alpha   90.00
_cell.angle_beta   90.00
_cell.angle_gamma   90.00
#
_symmetry.space_group_name_H-M   'P 1'
#
loop_
_entity.id
_entity.type
_entity.pdbx_description
1 polymer ?
#
loop_
_entity_poly.entity_id
_entity_poly.type
_entity_poly.pdbx_seq_one_letter_code
_entity_poly.pdbx_strand_id
1 'polypeptide(L)'
;MVALGYNGEYRDVQTLRMSDYIGLETLLDDETPVLVSTHNRYEIRDRHLVKSLRDADGAQITKTFGMGRIPLPILNDLVLDDELCVLFGRWLGDGCVTHRTGTDVPAGIKIVFNLNERAEAEQMARIIEAKFGIPASLKLSSTKRWLDLWVNSMPLGEFFKALFGAYSYGKSIPQMLMTLPDTLTLALLKGLFGADSYTSGNYLGILLSNKTLSIQVHQLLLRLGYVFSIKENTHRLAKHPSYRITATVAECADLFKTLFERDAPPATHKTNYHLEYDDLNWVRIDRIEAEMYRGLVMDIEVEEDHSFVTAGVIISNCYVIPSPRDSREGIMETLTYMTEIMSRGGGVGINISTLRPRHAYVRGVNGRSSGSVSWGGLYSFVTGLIEQGGSRRGALMLILNDWHPDIFNFINSKRQAGQITNANISVGVSDKLMAAIRADEDWTLMFPDTSDPTYNAEWDGDLDKWQAAGKKAIPYKTVKAKEIWDAIIESAWASAEPGLWFRERSNKMSNGYYYSNIIATNPCGEEPLPAWAVCNLGAINLSRFYNTETQDVDWKMLDQSVRYATRFLDNIIDSTPYFFEQNRDVQLGERRIGLGTMGIAELMIQCRVRYGSDESVAFIDKVYKAIARAAYETSAQLAVEKGAFPQFDADQFIESGFMQAMPDEIRQLVKECGIRNVTLLTQAPTGTTGTLVNTSTGIEPFFSWVYYRKSRLGLHEEKMPIAQDWFNAHPGETQLPDYFVTAMELAPEDHVKVQGAFQRWVDAAISKTCNVPNNYTVSQVGKLYEMMYDLGCKGGTIYRDGSRTEQVLMLKGDERAESEMSDLKKKEADPSAAEDKTEAPATPHRVYSRPTVLQGTTVSFKTPFGTSYITMNSDEHGCPFEVFITAPGKAGSDLQADAEGLGRMISLSLRTTEPHNRLTMIRLIIEQLRDIGGA
;
A
#
# COMPACT_ATOMS: atom_id res chain seq x y z
N MET A 1 -25.72 -8.42 -0.16
CA MET A 1 -24.49 -9.03 0.37
C MET A 1 -24.06 -10.10 -0.63
N VAL A 2 -22.87 -9.99 -1.21
CA VAL A 2 -22.29 -10.99 -2.13
C VAL A 2 -20.95 -11.43 -1.55
N ALA A 3 -20.71 -12.73 -1.41
CA ALA A 3 -19.43 -13.29 -0.99
C ALA A 3 -18.76 -14.00 -2.18
N LEU A 4 -17.47 -13.76 -2.37
CA LEU A 4 -16.65 -14.40 -3.41
C LEU A 4 -16.50 -15.90 -3.12
N GLY A 5 -17.03 -16.74 -4.02
CA GLY A 5 -16.72 -18.16 -4.04
C GLY A 5 -15.31 -18.42 -4.59
N TYR A 6 -14.72 -19.58 -4.28
CA TYR A 6 -13.36 -19.99 -4.65
C TYR A 6 -13.07 -19.97 -6.17
N ASN A 7 -14.10 -19.81 -7.01
CA ASN A 7 -14.01 -19.77 -8.48
C ASN A 7 -14.42 -18.41 -9.10
N GLY A 8 -14.62 -17.35 -8.32
CA GLY A 8 -14.78 -15.99 -8.85
C GLY A 8 -16.13 -15.65 -9.52
N GLU A 9 -17.18 -16.45 -9.35
CA GLU A 9 -18.54 -16.09 -9.78
C GLU A 9 -19.33 -15.40 -8.65
N TYR A 10 -20.01 -14.29 -8.96
CA TYR A 10 -20.95 -13.61 -8.06
C TYR A 10 -22.19 -14.48 -7.86
N ARG A 11 -22.45 -14.94 -6.64
CA ARG A 11 -23.62 -15.75 -6.32
C ARG A 11 -24.49 -15.07 -5.27
N ASP A 12 -25.80 -15.19 -5.45
CA ASP A 12 -26.79 -14.80 -4.46
C ASP A 12 -26.49 -15.55 -3.14
N VAL A 13 -26.18 -14.84 -2.06
CA VAL A 13 -25.63 -15.41 -0.79
C VAL A 13 -26.65 -16.30 -0.07
N GLN A 14 -27.83 -16.50 -0.63
CA GLN A 14 -28.90 -17.31 -0.06
C GLN A 14 -28.91 -18.76 -0.55
N THR A 15 -28.08 -19.18 -1.53
CA THR A 15 -28.10 -20.56 -2.03
C THR A 15 -26.71 -21.18 -2.12
N LEU A 16 -26.52 -22.33 -1.47
CA LEU A 16 -25.30 -23.14 -1.48
C LEU A 16 -25.49 -24.37 -2.38
N ARG A 17 -24.54 -24.66 -3.28
CA ARG A 17 -24.59 -25.87 -4.10
C ARG A 17 -23.67 -26.95 -3.56
N MET A 18 -24.21 -28.14 -3.31
CA MET A 18 -23.38 -29.28 -2.90
C MET A 18 -22.33 -29.62 -3.97
N SER A 19 -22.67 -29.52 -5.25
CA SER A 19 -21.79 -29.78 -6.40
C SER A 19 -20.55 -28.89 -6.47
N ASP A 20 -20.47 -27.79 -5.72
CA ASP A 20 -19.23 -27.01 -5.63
C ASP A 20 -18.17 -27.71 -4.75
N TYR A 21 -18.60 -28.63 -3.89
CA TYR A 21 -17.77 -29.31 -2.90
C TYR A 21 -17.59 -30.80 -3.21
N ILE A 22 -18.46 -31.38 -4.04
CA ILE A 22 -18.47 -32.80 -4.45
C ILE A 22 -18.75 -32.94 -5.95
N GLY A 23 -18.44 -34.09 -6.56
CA GLY A 23 -18.49 -34.29 -8.01
C GLY A 23 -19.91 -34.54 -8.52
N LEU A 24 -20.10 -34.39 -9.83
CA LEU A 24 -21.35 -34.71 -10.54
C LEU A 24 -21.10 -35.80 -11.58
N GLU A 25 -21.99 -36.78 -11.68
CA GLU A 25 -21.96 -37.80 -12.74
C GLU A 25 -23.36 -38.02 -13.32
N THR A 26 -23.45 -38.12 -14.65
CA THR A 26 -24.70 -38.43 -15.36
C THR A 26 -24.74 -39.93 -15.64
N LEU A 27 -25.76 -40.62 -15.13
CA LEU A 27 -25.93 -42.05 -15.41
C LEU A 27 -26.40 -42.21 -16.86
N LEU A 28 -25.71 -43.03 -17.64
CA LEU A 28 -25.89 -43.17 -19.11
C LEU A 28 -27.31 -43.55 -19.58
N ASP A 29 -28.22 -43.97 -18.68
CA ASP A 29 -29.59 -44.37 -19.00
C ASP A 29 -30.68 -43.43 -18.43
N ASP A 30 -30.33 -42.47 -17.56
CA ASP A 30 -31.27 -41.49 -16.97
C ASP A 30 -30.64 -40.09 -17.11
N GLU A 31 -31.28 -39.16 -17.83
CA GLU A 31 -30.81 -37.76 -18.01
C GLU A 31 -30.74 -36.92 -16.69
N THR A 32 -30.85 -37.56 -15.53
CA THR A 32 -30.79 -36.93 -14.22
C THR A 32 -29.37 -37.03 -13.64
N PRO A 33 -28.63 -35.92 -13.50
CA PRO A 33 -27.30 -35.91 -12.88
C PRO A 33 -27.40 -36.26 -11.39
N VAL A 34 -26.46 -37.08 -10.90
CA VAL A 34 -26.39 -37.51 -9.49
C VAL A 34 -25.07 -37.03 -8.88
N LEU A 35 -25.13 -36.61 -7.61
CA LEU A 35 -23.95 -36.18 -6.85
C LEU A 35 -23.09 -37.39 -6.42
N VAL A 36 -21.79 -37.31 -6.70
CA VAL A 36 -20.80 -38.39 -6.48
C VAL A 36 -19.61 -37.90 -5.66
N SER A 37 -18.94 -38.81 -4.95
CA SER A 37 -17.75 -38.47 -4.15
C SER A 37 -16.54 -38.16 -5.02
N THR A 38 -15.75 -37.17 -4.63
CA THR A 38 -14.48 -36.75 -5.28
C THR A 38 -13.25 -37.49 -4.74
N HIS A 39 -13.42 -38.54 -3.93
CA HIS A 39 -12.29 -39.20 -3.28
C HIS A 39 -11.38 -39.91 -4.30
N ASN A 40 -10.16 -39.41 -4.49
CA ASN A 40 -9.16 -39.73 -5.55
C ASN A 40 -8.79 -41.23 -5.79
N ARG A 41 -9.43 -42.20 -5.14
CA ARG A 41 -9.15 -43.65 -5.30
C ARG A 41 -10.38 -44.50 -5.64
N TYR A 42 -11.51 -43.85 -5.93
CA TYR A 42 -12.78 -44.51 -6.18
C TYR A 42 -13.39 -44.00 -7.50
N GLU A 43 -13.89 -44.94 -8.30
CA GLU A 43 -14.62 -44.69 -9.55
C GLU A 43 -16.00 -45.35 -9.46
N ILE A 44 -17.00 -44.83 -10.17
CA ILE A 44 -18.29 -45.51 -10.30
C ILE A 44 -18.25 -46.38 -11.55
N ARG A 45 -18.56 -47.67 -11.41
CA ARG A 45 -18.76 -48.60 -12.53
C ARG A 45 -20.01 -49.43 -12.29
N ASP A 46 -20.89 -49.50 -13.27
CA ASP A 46 -22.12 -50.30 -13.23
C ASP A 46 -22.97 -50.08 -11.96
N ARG A 47 -23.15 -48.82 -11.54
CA ARG A 47 -23.86 -48.43 -10.30
C ARG A 47 -23.20 -48.90 -9.00
N HIS A 48 -21.93 -49.29 -9.04
CA HIS A 48 -21.11 -49.66 -7.89
C HIS A 48 -19.92 -48.73 -7.70
N LEU A 49 -19.59 -48.43 -6.45
CA LEU A 49 -18.36 -47.71 -6.13
C LEU A 49 -17.20 -48.70 -6.13
N VAL A 50 -16.25 -48.52 -7.04
CA VAL A 50 -15.11 -49.40 -7.24
C VAL A 50 -13.85 -48.72 -6.73
N LYS A 51 -13.10 -49.42 -5.87
CA LYS A 51 -11.78 -48.97 -5.43
C LYS A 51 -10.70 -49.73 -6.19
N SER A 52 -9.84 -49.00 -6.89
CA SER A 52 -8.58 -49.56 -7.38
C SER A 52 -7.55 -49.56 -6.25
N LEU A 53 -7.19 -50.75 -5.78
CA LEU A 53 -6.11 -50.99 -4.82
C LEU A 53 -4.89 -51.57 -5.57
N ARG A 54 -3.72 -51.50 -4.95
CA ARG A 54 -2.58 -52.35 -5.30
C ARG A 54 -2.27 -53.26 -4.12
N ASP A 55 -1.95 -54.52 -4.36
CA ASP A 55 -1.46 -55.41 -3.31
C ASP A 55 0.00 -55.13 -2.94
N ALA A 56 0.53 -55.90 -1.99
CA ALA A 56 1.90 -55.79 -1.52
C ALA A 56 2.95 -56.02 -2.63
N ASP A 57 2.57 -56.70 -3.72
CA ASP A 57 3.41 -57.01 -4.87
C ASP A 57 3.20 -55.99 -6.02
N GLY A 58 2.34 -54.99 -5.83
CA GLY A 58 2.09 -53.90 -6.77
C GLY A 58 1.06 -54.22 -7.85
N ALA A 59 0.40 -55.38 -7.81
CA ALA A 59 -0.66 -55.74 -8.75
C ALA A 59 -1.98 -55.06 -8.40
N GLN A 60 -2.70 -54.58 -9.42
CA GLN A 60 -3.95 -53.85 -9.22
C GLN A 60 -5.08 -54.80 -8.81
N ILE A 61 -5.58 -54.66 -7.58
CA ILE A 61 -6.75 -55.39 -7.07
C ILE A 61 -7.95 -54.45 -7.06
N THR A 62 -9.03 -54.88 -7.72
CA THR A 62 -10.29 -54.14 -7.74
C THR A 62 -11.20 -54.64 -6.62
N LYS A 63 -11.59 -53.75 -5.70
CA LYS A 63 -12.56 -54.09 -4.64
C LYS A 63 -13.88 -53.35 -4.89
N THR A 64 -14.92 -54.11 -5.24
CA THR A 64 -16.25 -53.57 -5.50
C THR A 64 -17.00 -53.41 -4.19
N PHE A 65 -17.49 -52.19 -3.92
CA PHE A 65 -18.36 -51.93 -2.78
C PHE A 65 -19.80 -51.80 -3.29
N GLY A 66 -20.68 -52.70 -2.84
CA GLY A 66 -22.10 -52.65 -3.17
C GLY A 66 -22.73 -51.32 -2.73
N MET A 67 -23.28 -50.53 -3.66
CA MET A 67 -24.27 -49.52 -3.34
C MET A 67 -25.62 -50.24 -3.27
N GLY A 68 -25.95 -50.75 -2.07
CA GLY A 68 -27.25 -51.38 -1.83
C GLY A 68 -28.34 -50.32 -1.89
N ARG A 69 -28.97 -50.19 -3.07
CA ARG A 69 -30.03 -49.25 -3.49
C ARG A 69 -29.52 -47.91 -4.03
N ILE A 70 -30.16 -47.53 -5.14
CA ILE A 70 -30.00 -46.31 -5.94
C ILE A 70 -29.74 -45.09 -5.04
N PRO A 71 -28.74 -44.23 -5.33
CA PRO A 71 -28.57 -42.98 -4.60
C PRO A 71 -29.87 -42.18 -4.72
N LEU A 72 -30.53 -41.88 -3.60
CA LEU A 72 -31.63 -40.94 -3.58
C LEU A 72 -31.13 -39.63 -4.22
N PRO A 73 -31.92 -38.94 -5.07
CA PRO A 73 -31.52 -37.65 -5.60
C PRO A 73 -31.32 -36.68 -4.43
N ILE A 74 -30.06 -36.40 -4.12
CA ILE A 74 -29.69 -35.42 -3.08
C ILE A 74 -29.98 -34.05 -3.67
N LEU A 75 -30.65 -33.20 -2.90
CA LEU A 75 -30.90 -31.82 -3.32
C LEU A 75 -29.57 -31.07 -3.43
N ASN A 76 -29.26 -30.59 -4.64
CA ASN A 76 -27.99 -29.91 -4.91
C ASN A 76 -28.01 -28.47 -4.41
N ASP A 77 -29.08 -27.73 -4.65
CA ASP A 77 -29.26 -26.34 -4.25
C ASP A 77 -29.88 -26.27 -2.84
N LEU A 78 -29.14 -25.68 -1.90
CA LEU A 78 -29.53 -25.54 -0.50
C LEU A 78 -29.75 -24.06 -0.18
N VAL A 79 -30.98 -23.68 0.13
CA VAL A 79 -31.29 -22.32 0.58
C VAL A 79 -30.85 -22.16 2.03
N LEU A 80 -30.00 -21.16 2.28
CA LEU A 80 -29.53 -20.77 3.62
C LEU A 80 -30.64 -20.02 4.36
N ASP A 81 -31.44 -20.78 5.09
CA ASP A 81 -32.46 -20.28 6.02
C ASP A 81 -32.15 -20.67 7.47
N ASP A 82 -33.02 -20.26 8.40
CA ASP A 82 -32.84 -20.47 9.84
C ASP A 82 -32.64 -21.96 10.17
N GLU A 83 -33.41 -22.86 9.57
CA GLU A 83 -33.34 -24.30 9.83
C GLU A 83 -32.00 -24.90 9.39
N LEU A 84 -31.52 -24.55 8.20
CA LEU A 84 -30.23 -25.02 7.72
C LEU A 84 -29.07 -24.46 8.55
N CYS A 85 -29.16 -23.20 8.97
CA CYS A 85 -28.16 -22.58 9.86
C CYS A 85 -28.13 -23.23 11.24
N VAL A 86 -29.29 -23.55 11.84
CA VAL A 86 -29.36 -24.31 13.11
C VAL A 86 -28.69 -25.68 12.95
N LEU A 87 -28.96 -26.39 11.85
CA LEU A 87 -28.31 -27.69 11.59
C LEU A 87 -26.79 -27.56 11.48
N PHE A 88 -26.29 -26.54 10.77
CA PHE A 88 -24.85 -26.27 10.68
C PHE A 88 -24.23 -25.93 12.04
N GLY A 89 -24.94 -25.16 12.87
CA GLY A 89 -24.51 -24.86 14.24
C GLY A 89 -24.40 -26.13 15.08
N ARG A 90 -25.44 -26.98 15.05
CA ARG A 90 -25.45 -28.25 15.77
C ARG A 90 -24.34 -29.18 15.29
N TRP A 91 -24.06 -29.19 13.98
CA TRP A 91 -22.94 -29.93 13.41
C TRP A 91 -21.58 -29.43 13.92
N LEU A 92 -21.38 -28.10 13.99
CA LEU A 92 -20.12 -27.53 14.45
C LEU A 92 -19.78 -27.93 15.90
N GLY A 93 -20.78 -28.10 16.76
CA GLY A 93 -20.60 -28.68 18.09
C GLY A 93 -20.45 -30.21 18.04
N ASP A 94 -21.58 -30.91 17.98
CA ASP A 94 -21.67 -32.37 18.19
C ASP A 94 -21.49 -33.26 16.95
N GLY A 95 -21.29 -32.65 15.78
CA GLY A 95 -21.18 -33.36 14.51
C GLY A 95 -19.82 -34.03 14.27
N CYS A 96 -19.81 -35.17 13.59
CA CYS A 96 -18.58 -35.78 13.08
C CYS A 96 -18.82 -36.58 11.79
N VAL A 97 -17.83 -36.57 10.90
CA VAL A 97 -17.86 -37.40 9.68
C VAL A 97 -17.60 -38.85 10.06
N THR A 98 -18.51 -39.73 9.66
CA THR A 98 -18.35 -41.17 9.83
C THR A 98 -17.57 -41.72 8.65
N HIS A 99 -16.73 -42.74 8.90
CA HIS A 99 -15.86 -43.30 7.88
C HIS A 99 -16.15 -44.79 7.69
N ARG A 100 -15.93 -45.30 6.47
CA ARG A 100 -16.03 -46.74 6.22
C ARG A 100 -14.91 -47.46 6.97
N THR A 101 -15.25 -48.58 7.61
CA THR A 101 -14.33 -49.35 8.46
C THR A 101 -12.96 -49.57 7.81
N GLY A 102 -11.90 -49.10 8.46
CA GLY A 102 -10.52 -49.24 8.00
C GLY A 102 -10.11 -48.32 6.85
N THR A 103 -10.84 -47.23 6.59
CA THR A 103 -10.52 -46.25 5.54
C THR A 103 -10.84 -44.82 5.97
N ASP A 104 -10.20 -43.81 5.36
CA ASP A 104 -10.52 -42.39 5.54
C ASP A 104 -11.64 -41.89 4.59
N VAL A 105 -12.43 -42.81 4.04
CA VAL A 105 -13.54 -42.48 3.14
C VAL A 105 -14.79 -42.19 3.95
N PRO A 106 -15.41 -41.00 3.80
CA PRO A 106 -16.68 -40.69 4.43
C PRO A 106 -17.75 -41.71 4.07
N ALA A 107 -18.40 -42.27 5.08
CA ALA A 107 -19.60 -43.08 4.96
C ALA A 107 -20.88 -42.25 5.11
N GLY A 108 -20.77 -41.08 5.72
CA GLY A 108 -21.92 -40.29 6.16
C GLY A 108 -21.57 -39.30 7.24
N ILE A 109 -22.61 -38.71 7.83
CA ILE A 109 -22.49 -37.81 8.97
C ILE A 109 -23.17 -38.41 10.20
N LYS A 110 -22.67 -38.06 11.39
CA LYS A 110 -23.29 -38.40 12.67
C LYS A 110 -23.31 -37.19 13.60
N ILE A 111 -24.46 -36.94 14.22
CA ILE A 111 -24.61 -35.94 15.29
C ILE A 111 -25.02 -36.67 16.56
N VAL A 112 -24.39 -36.32 17.68
CA VAL A 112 -24.65 -36.92 19.00
C VAL A 112 -25.60 -36.03 19.79
N PHE A 113 -26.55 -36.65 20.50
CA PHE A 113 -27.52 -35.96 21.36
C PHE A 113 -27.63 -36.68 22.70
N ASN A 114 -27.88 -35.93 23.77
CA ASN A 114 -28.22 -36.51 25.06
C ASN A 114 -29.61 -37.18 25.01
N LEU A 115 -29.90 -38.09 25.94
CA LEU A 115 -31.19 -38.82 25.96
C LEU A 115 -32.40 -37.90 26.15
N ASN A 116 -32.21 -36.74 26.80
CA ASN A 116 -33.24 -35.72 27.00
C ASN A 116 -33.41 -34.78 25.79
N GLU A 117 -32.54 -34.83 24.78
CA GLU A 117 -32.57 -34.01 23.57
C GLU A 117 -33.27 -34.72 22.40
N ARG A 118 -34.08 -35.75 22.68
CA ARG A 118 -34.73 -36.56 21.63
C ARG A 118 -35.56 -35.71 20.65
N ALA A 119 -36.27 -34.70 21.15
CA ALA A 119 -37.08 -33.81 20.32
C ALA A 119 -36.22 -33.00 19.33
N GLU A 120 -35.05 -32.52 19.77
CA GLU A 120 -34.07 -31.83 18.92
C GLU A 120 -33.46 -32.79 17.90
N ALA A 121 -33.13 -34.02 18.30
CA ALA A 121 -32.61 -35.05 17.40
C ALA A 121 -33.62 -35.40 16.29
N GLU A 122 -34.91 -35.50 16.63
CA GLU A 122 -36.00 -35.71 15.68
C GLU A 122 -36.23 -34.47 14.79
N GLN A 123 -36.02 -33.25 15.30
CA GLN A 123 -36.05 -32.02 14.50
C GLN A 123 -34.88 -31.99 13.49
N MET A 124 -33.65 -32.27 13.92
CA MET A 124 -32.50 -32.31 13.01
C MET A 124 -32.67 -33.40 11.94
N ALA A 125 -33.27 -34.54 12.28
CA ALA A 125 -33.63 -35.57 11.31
C ALA A 125 -34.56 -35.03 10.22
N ARG A 126 -35.62 -34.30 10.59
CA ARG A 126 -36.56 -33.67 9.65
C ARG A 126 -35.89 -32.63 8.78
N ILE A 127 -35.04 -31.77 9.36
CA ILE A 127 -34.31 -30.74 8.59
C ILE A 127 -33.39 -31.41 7.58
N ILE A 128 -32.66 -32.46 7.96
CA ILE A 128 -31.78 -33.19 7.05
C ILE A 128 -32.58 -33.79 5.89
N GLU A 129 -33.72 -34.43 6.18
CA GLU A 129 -34.57 -35.02 5.14
C GLU A 129 -35.16 -33.95 4.22
N ALA A 130 -35.64 -32.83 4.75
CA ALA A 130 -36.21 -31.74 3.98
C ALA A 130 -35.18 -31.00 3.12
N LYS A 131 -33.96 -30.75 3.66
CA LYS A 131 -32.92 -29.96 2.99
C LYS A 131 -32.09 -30.78 2.02
N PHE A 132 -31.81 -32.05 2.34
CA PHE A 132 -30.91 -32.88 1.53
C PHE A 132 -31.63 -34.01 0.81
N GLY A 133 -32.89 -34.30 1.12
CA GLY A 133 -33.65 -35.41 0.52
C GLY A 133 -33.21 -36.80 1.02
N ILE A 134 -32.49 -36.88 2.15
CA ILE A 134 -31.92 -38.13 2.67
C ILE A 134 -32.51 -38.43 4.05
N PRO A 135 -33.07 -39.64 4.27
CA PRO A 135 -33.60 -40.01 5.58
C PRO A 135 -32.46 -40.16 6.61
N ALA A 136 -32.66 -39.60 7.80
CA ALA A 136 -31.77 -39.76 8.93
C ALA A 136 -32.29 -40.86 9.89
N SER A 137 -31.38 -41.65 10.46
CA SER A 137 -31.69 -42.75 11.38
C SER A 137 -31.24 -42.41 12.79
N LEU A 138 -32.20 -42.22 13.69
CA LEU A 138 -31.92 -42.02 15.11
C LEU A 138 -31.76 -43.38 15.81
N LYS A 139 -30.61 -43.60 16.45
CA LYS A 139 -30.27 -44.86 17.13
C LYS A 139 -29.83 -44.60 18.55
N LEU A 140 -30.24 -45.48 19.47
CA LEU A 140 -29.68 -45.49 20.81
C LEU A 140 -28.25 -46.05 20.76
N SER A 141 -27.30 -45.34 21.37
CA SER A 141 -25.91 -45.80 21.49
C SER A 141 -25.81 -47.18 22.13
N SER A 142 -24.74 -47.92 21.82
CA SER A 142 -24.49 -49.25 22.39
C SER A 142 -24.40 -49.26 23.92
N THR A 143 -23.94 -48.15 24.51
CA THR A 143 -23.87 -47.93 25.96
C THR A 143 -25.19 -47.45 26.57
N LYS A 144 -26.19 -47.15 25.74
CA LYS A 144 -27.50 -46.58 26.10
C LYS A 144 -27.42 -45.23 26.85
N ARG A 145 -26.38 -44.44 26.58
CA ARG A 145 -26.13 -43.15 27.29
C ARG A 145 -26.44 -41.91 26.46
N TRP A 146 -26.48 -42.04 25.14
CA TRP A 146 -26.81 -40.96 24.20
C TRP A 146 -27.53 -41.51 22.96
N LEU A 147 -28.07 -40.61 22.15
CA LEU A 147 -28.67 -40.88 20.84
C LEU A 147 -27.69 -40.48 19.74
N ASP A 148 -27.51 -41.35 18.75
CA ASP A 148 -26.77 -41.03 17.54
C ASP A 148 -27.76 -40.80 16.39
N LEU A 149 -27.73 -39.62 15.77
CA LEU A 149 -28.42 -39.34 14.52
C LEU A 149 -27.49 -39.66 13.36
N TRP A 150 -27.76 -40.76 12.64
CA TRP A 150 -26.94 -41.26 11.54
C TRP A 150 -27.53 -40.93 10.18
N VAL A 151 -26.71 -40.39 9.28
CA VAL A 151 -27.06 -40.25 7.87
C VAL A 151 -26.02 -40.97 7.04
N ASN A 152 -26.37 -42.12 6.48
CA ASN A 152 -25.47 -42.93 5.67
C ASN A 152 -25.43 -42.43 4.23
N SER A 153 -24.77 -41.30 4.00
CA SER A 153 -24.57 -40.72 2.67
C SER A 153 -23.14 -40.21 2.51
N MET A 154 -22.37 -40.89 1.66
CA MET A 154 -21.00 -40.49 1.35
C MET A 154 -20.90 -39.08 0.73
N PRO A 155 -21.74 -38.70 -0.26
CA PRO A 155 -21.77 -37.32 -0.77
C PRO A 155 -22.01 -36.28 0.33
N LEU A 156 -22.93 -36.54 1.26
CA LEU A 156 -23.21 -35.65 2.38
C LEU A 156 -22.03 -35.58 3.35
N GLY A 157 -21.37 -36.71 3.62
CA GLY A 157 -20.16 -36.78 4.44
C GLY A 157 -19.00 -35.98 3.86
N GLU A 158 -18.75 -36.06 2.55
CA GLU A 158 -17.72 -35.27 1.87
C GLU A 158 -18.08 -33.78 1.85
N PHE A 159 -19.35 -33.43 1.62
CA PHE A 159 -19.81 -32.05 1.64
C PHE A 159 -19.60 -31.39 3.02
N PHE A 160 -20.05 -32.01 4.11
CA PHE A 160 -19.84 -31.47 5.46
C PHE A 160 -18.34 -31.43 5.84
N LYS A 161 -17.56 -32.41 5.39
CA LYS A 161 -16.09 -32.43 5.57
C LYS A 161 -15.42 -31.27 4.85
N ALA A 162 -15.81 -30.99 3.61
CA ALA A 162 -15.24 -29.92 2.80
C ALA A 162 -15.65 -28.55 3.33
N LEU A 163 -16.91 -28.40 3.74
CA LEU A 163 -17.46 -27.12 4.19
C LEU A 163 -17.00 -26.74 5.60
N PHE A 164 -16.96 -27.70 6.53
CA PHE A 164 -16.70 -27.44 7.94
C PHE A 164 -15.49 -28.15 8.52
N GLY A 165 -14.97 -29.22 7.90
CA GLY A 165 -13.95 -30.11 8.49
C GLY A 165 -14.54 -31.39 9.11
N ALA A 166 -13.68 -32.40 9.35
CA ALA A 166 -14.12 -33.76 9.73
C ALA A 166 -14.22 -34.02 11.25
N TYR A 167 -13.35 -33.40 12.04
CA TYR A 167 -13.16 -33.65 13.49
C TYR A 167 -13.19 -32.35 14.28
N SER A 168 -13.45 -32.40 15.59
CA SER A 168 -13.56 -31.21 16.45
C SER A 168 -12.39 -30.22 16.31
N TYR A 169 -11.15 -30.71 16.26
CA TYR A 169 -9.94 -29.89 16.12
C TYR A 169 -9.71 -29.31 14.71
N GLY A 170 -10.40 -29.84 13.69
CA GLY A 170 -10.29 -29.41 12.30
C GLY A 170 -11.50 -28.62 11.81
N LYS A 171 -12.45 -28.30 12.71
CA LYS A 171 -13.67 -27.56 12.35
C LYS A 171 -13.42 -26.06 12.13
N SER A 172 -14.10 -25.46 11.18
CA SER A 172 -14.10 -24.01 10.96
C SER A 172 -15.42 -23.55 10.33
N ILE A 173 -15.80 -22.30 10.59
CA ILE A 173 -16.91 -21.62 9.91
C ILE A 173 -16.37 -21.03 8.59
N PRO A 174 -16.87 -21.42 7.42
CA PRO A 174 -16.43 -20.85 6.15
C PRO A 174 -16.80 -19.36 6.06
N GLN A 175 -16.00 -18.58 5.33
CA GLN A 175 -16.13 -17.12 5.27
C GLN A 175 -17.55 -16.64 4.91
N MET A 176 -18.24 -17.37 4.02
CA MET A 176 -19.60 -17.03 3.62
C MET A 176 -20.61 -17.07 4.79
N LEU A 177 -20.38 -17.95 5.79
CA LEU A 177 -21.24 -18.03 6.97
C LEU A 177 -20.83 -16.99 8.03
N MET A 178 -19.59 -16.49 8.00
CA MET A 178 -19.13 -15.40 8.88
C MET A 178 -19.82 -14.06 8.56
N THR A 179 -20.29 -13.89 7.31
CA THR A 179 -20.91 -12.66 6.80
C THR A 179 -22.43 -12.73 6.66
N LEU A 180 -23.08 -13.74 7.25
CA LEU A 180 -24.55 -13.89 7.20
C LEU A 180 -25.29 -12.69 7.81
N PRO A 181 -26.52 -12.38 7.38
CA PRO A 181 -27.42 -11.47 8.11
C PRO A 181 -27.61 -11.92 9.57
N ASP A 182 -27.83 -10.96 10.46
CA ASP A 182 -27.86 -11.21 11.92
C ASP A 182 -28.86 -12.29 12.33
N THR A 183 -30.01 -12.38 11.66
CA THR A 183 -31.03 -13.42 11.90
C THR A 183 -30.48 -14.84 11.62
N LEU A 184 -29.77 -15.03 10.51
CA LEU A 184 -29.16 -16.31 10.13
C LEU A 184 -27.92 -16.61 10.97
N THR A 185 -27.15 -15.59 11.36
CA THR A 185 -26.06 -15.73 12.33
C THR A 185 -26.59 -16.20 13.69
N LEU A 186 -27.71 -15.64 14.16
CA LEU A 186 -28.36 -16.09 15.39
C LEU A 186 -28.86 -17.53 15.30
N ALA A 187 -29.42 -17.94 14.15
CA ALA A 187 -29.83 -19.32 13.91
C ALA A 187 -28.63 -20.30 13.96
N LEU A 188 -27.51 -19.93 13.35
CA LEU A 188 -26.25 -20.68 13.43
C LEU A 188 -25.75 -20.81 14.88
N LEU A 189 -25.72 -19.71 15.63
CA LEU A 189 -25.31 -19.72 17.04
C LEU A 189 -26.28 -20.50 17.92
N LYS A 190 -27.60 -20.48 17.64
CA LYS A 190 -28.61 -21.28 18.34
C LYS A 190 -28.30 -22.78 18.23
N GLY A 191 -28.00 -23.27 17.04
CA GLY A 191 -27.60 -24.66 16.84
C GLY A 191 -26.31 -25.02 17.59
N LEU A 192 -25.32 -24.14 17.57
CA LEU A 192 -24.02 -24.39 18.20
C LEU A 192 -24.08 -24.34 19.73
N PHE A 193 -24.76 -23.34 20.29
CA PHE A 193 -24.97 -23.25 21.74
C PHE A 193 -25.87 -24.37 22.25
N GLY A 194 -26.81 -24.85 21.46
CA GLY A 194 -27.59 -26.06 21.80
C GLY A 194 -26.74 -27.32 21.96
N ALA A 195 -25.56 -27.38 21.33
CA ALA A 195 -24.63 -28.51 21.44
C ALA A 195 -23.65 -28.36 22.63
N ASP A 196 -22.78 -27.34 22.59
CA ASP A 196 -21.58 -27.28 23.44
C ASP A 196 -21.65 -26.20 24.54
N SER A 197 -22.80 -25.53 24.73
CA SER A 197 -22.92 -24.50 25.77
C SER A 197 -23.20 -25.08 27.16
N TYR A 198 -22.94 -24.27 28.17
CA TYR A 198 -23.30 -24.52 29.56
C TYR A 198 -23.75 -23.23 30.24
N THR A 199 -24.52 -23.41 31.31
CA THR A 199 -24.89 -22.33 32.22
C THR A 199 -24.34 -22.66 33.60
N SER A 200 -23.64 -21.72 34.23
CA SER A 200 -23.06 -21.91 35.56
C SER A 200 -23.24 -20.64 36.39
N GLY A 201 -24.10 -20.70 37.40
CA GLY A 201 -24.52 -19.51 38.15
C GLY A 201 -25.12 -18.45 37.22
N ASN A 202 -24.48 -17.28 37.15
CA ASN A 202 -24.90 -16.18 36.28
C ASN A 202 -24.12 -16.10 34.97
N TYR A 203 -23.43 -17.18 34.55
CA TYR A 203 -22.64 -17.20 33.33
C TYR A 203 -23.26 -18.10 32.26
N LEU A 204 -23.28 -17.59 31.04
CA LEU A 204 -23.44 -18.38 29.82
C LEU A 204 -22.05 -18.62 29.23
N GLY A 205 -21.72 -19.87 28.94
CA GLY A 205 -20.45 -20.20 28.32
C GLY A 205 -20.56 -21.27 27.25
N ILE A 206 -19.57 -21.32 26.36
CA ILE A 206 -19.35 -22.41 25.42
C ILE A 206 -17.88 -22.84 25.51
N LEU A 207 -17.61 -24.14 25.44
CA LEU A 207 -16.27 -24.71 25.54
C LEU A 207 -15.93 -25.44 24.25
N LEU A 208 -14.92 -24.96 23.53
CA LEU A 208 -14.53 -25.51 22.23
C LEU A 208 -13.08 -25.98 22.25
N SER A 209 -12.79 -27.08 21.57
CA SER A 209 -11.44 -27.70 21.52
C SER A 209 -10.59 -27.24 20.32
N ASN A 210 -10.96 -26.11 19.72
CA ASN A 210 -10.40 -25.62 18.46
C ASN A 210 -10.25 -24.11 18.50
N LYS A 211 -9.02 -23.61 18.36
CA LYS A 211 -8.70 -22.18 18.43
C LYS A 211 -9.43 -21.38 17.36
N THR A 212 -9.34 -21.82 16.11
CA THR A 212 -9.93 -21.16 14.95
C THR A 212 -11.44 -21.02 15.10
N LEU A 213 -12.14 -22.12 15.40
CA LEU A 213 -13.59 -22.09 15.62
C LEU A 213 -13.96 -21.19 16.80
N SER A 214 -13.17 -21.19 17.87
CA SER A 214 -13.43 -20.36 19.05
C SER A 214 -13.33 -18.86 18.74
N ILE A 215 -12.33 -18.47 17.96
CA ILE A 215 -12.16 -17.08 17.50
C ILE A 215 -13.32 -16.71 16.57
N GLN A 216 -13.71 -17.59 15.65
CA GLN A 216 -14.82 -17.32 14.73
C GLN A 216 -16.16 -17.16 15.45
N VAL A 217 -16.46 -18.01 16.43
CA VAL A 217 -17.66 -17.88 17.27
C VAL A 217 -17.64 -16.58 18.06
N HIS A 218 -16.48 -16.22 18.62
CA HIS A 218 -16.30 -14.95 19.34
C HIS A 218 -16.53 -13.73 18.43
N GLN A 219 -15.99 -13.75 17.21
CA GLN A 219 -16.21 -12.69 16.20
C GLN A 219 -17.69 -12.56 15.83
N LEU A 220 -18.42 -13.66 15.66
CA LEU A 220 -19.86 -13.63 15.40
C LEU A 220 -20.64 -13.02 16.57
N LEU A 221 -20.28 -13.35 17.81
CA LEU A 221 -20.90 -12.76 19.02
C LEU A 221 -20.62 -11.26 19.12
N LEU A 222 -19.38 -10.83 18.86
CA LEU A 222 -19.00 -9.42 18.83
C LEU A 222 -19.77 -8.64 17.77
N ARG A 223 -19.91 -9.22 16.57
CA ARG A 223 -20.67 -8.61 15.46
C ARG A 223 -22.14 -8.38 15.82
N LEU A 224 -22.72 -9.26 16.63
CA LEU A 224 -24.07 -9.12 17.17
C LEU A 224 -24.16 -8.19 18.40
N GLY A 225 -23.05 -7.54 18.79
CA GLY A 225 -22.99 -6.64 19.93
C GLY A 225 -22.79 -7.31 21.29
N TYR A 226 -22.53 -8.62 21.33
CA TYR A 226 -22.34 -9.36 22.59
C TYR A 226 -20.86 -9.56 22.90
N VAL A 227 -20.43 -9.08 24.06
CA VAL A 227 -19.05 -9.22 24.52
C VAL A 227 -18.92 -10.46 25.39
N PHE A 228 -18.22 -11.45 24.86
CA PHE A 228 -17.79 -12.63 25.62
C PHE A 228 -16.28 -12.55 25.87
N SER A 229 -15.86 -12.97 27.05
CA SER A 229 -14.45 -13.25 27.35
C SER A 229 -14.05 -14.56 26.69
N ILE A 230 -12.84 -14.64 26.13
CA ILE A 230 -12.25 -15.90 25.65
C ILE A 230 -11.00 -16.22 26.49
N LYS A 231 -10.91 -17.44 27.02
CA LYS A 231 -9.75 -17.90 27.79
C LYS A 231 -9.30 -19.28 27.34
N GLU A 232 -8.00 -19.42 27.12
CA GLU A 232 -7.39 -20.72 26.93
C GLU A 232 -7.35 -21.48 28.26
N ASN A 233 -7.93 -22.67 28.29
CA ASN A 233 -7.85 -23.62 29.38
C ASN A 233 -6.98 -24.81 28.96
N THR A 234 -5.73 -24.80 29.39
CA THR A 234 -4.83 -25.95 29.37
C THR A 234 -4.97 -26.75 30.68
N HIS A 235 -5.79 -27.79 30.67
CA HIS A 235 -5.77 -28.76 31.78
C HIS A 235 -4.48 -29.60 31.69
N ARG A 236 -3.79 -29.86 32.82
CA ARG A 236 -2.53 -30.63 32.88
C ARG A 236 -2.55 -32.03 32.25
N LEU A 237 -3.72 -32.55 31.89
CA LEU A 237 -3.95 -33.89 31.35
C LEU A 237 -4.52 -33.88 29.91
N ALA A 238 -4.84 -32.71 29.35
CA ALA A 238 -5.41 -32.60 28.02
C ALA A 238 -4.30 -32.57 26.96
N LYS A 239 -4.43 -33.39 25.90
CA LYS A 239 -3.48 -33.39 24.75
C LYS A 239 -3.57 -32.13 23.88
N HIS A 240 -4.67 -31.38 23.96
CA HIS A 240 -4.92 -30.16 23.20
C HIS A 240 -5.60 -29.11 24.10
N PRO A 241 -5.33 -27.81 23.89
CA PRO A 241 -5.97 -26.73 24.64
C PRO A 241 -7.47 -26.65 24.32
N SER A 242 -8.26 -26.22 25.30
CA SER A 242 -9.68 -25.87 25.14
C SER A 242 -9.87 -24.38 25.35
N TYR A 243 -10.85 -23.78 24.69
CA TYR A 243 -11.11 -22.35 24.73
C TYR A 243 -12.50 -22.14 25.30
N ARG A 244 -12.54 -21.42 26.42
CA ARG A 244 -13.78 -21.07 27.10
C ARG A 244 -14.20 -19.69 26.66
N ILE A 245 -15.39 -19.58 26.09
CA ILE A 245 -16.00 -18.30 25.71
C ILE A 245 -17.15 -18.06 26.68
N THR A 246 -17.12 -16.99 27.48
CA THR A 246 -18.08 -16.75 28.57
C THR A 246 -18.53 -15.30 28.71
N ALA A 247 -19.83 -15.10 28.98
CA ALA A 247 -20.43 -13.81 29.34
C ALA A 247 -21.39 -13.99 30.52
N THR A 248 -21.74 -12.90 31.21
CA THR A 248 -22.83 -12.99 32.20
C THR A 248 -24.17 -13.05 31.49
N VAL A 249 -25.08 -13.87 32.01
CA VAL A 249 -26.41 -14.07 31.42
C VAL A 249 -27.23 -12.77 31.43
N ALA A 250 -26.98 -11.86 32.38
CA ALA A 250 -27.65 -10.57 32.45
C ALA A 250 -27.30 -9.63 31.28
N GLU A 251 -26.06 -9.66 30.79
CA GLU A 251 -25.59 -8.77 29.72
C GLU A 251 -25.87 -9.31 28.33
N CYS A 252 -26.03 -10.61 28.20
CA CYS A 252 -26.51 -11.26 26.99
C CYS A 252 -27.94 -11.78 27.17
N ALA A 253 -28.79 -11.06 27.92
CA ALA A 253 -30.14 -11.54 28.27
C ALA A 253 -31.02 -11.78 27.03
N ASP A 254 -30.95 -10.88 26.05
CA ASP A 254 -31.67 -11.03 24.78
C ASP A 254 -31.15 -12.22 23.97
N LEU A 255 -29.82 -12.37 23.89
CA LEU A 255 -29.21 -13.56 23.28
C LEU A 255 -29.64 -14.84 24.00
N PHE A 256 -29.58 -14.85 25.34
CA PHE A 256 -29.95 -16.01 26.15
C PHE A 256 -31.41 -16.40 25.92
N LYS A 257 -32.30 -15.41 25.86
CA LYS A 257 -33.71 -15.62 25.53
C LYS A 257 -33.89 -16.19 24.13
N THR A 258 -33.17 -15.67 23.14
CA THR A 258 -33.22 -16.17 21.75
C THR A 258 -32.66 -17.58 21.62
N LEU A 259 -31.57 -17.91 22.33
CA LEU A 259 -30.92 -19.22 22.26
C LEU A 259 -31.73 -20.30 22.99
N PHE A 260 -32.29 -20.01 24.16
CA PHE A 260 -32.87 -21.01 25.06
C PHE A 260 -34.39 -20.86 25.28
N GLU A 261 -35.03 -19.87 24.66
CA GLU A 261 -36.48 -19.61 24.75
C GLU A 261 -36.99 -19.46 26.20
N ARG A 262 -36.14 -18.92 27.08
CA ARG A 262 -36.43 -18.66 28.49
C ARG A 262 -35.75 -17.38 28.96
N ASP A 263 -36.36 -16.69 29.92
CA ASP A 263 -35.79 -15.46 30.44
C ASP A 263 -34.49 -15.70 31.23
N ALA A 264 -33.58 -14.73 31.15
CA ALA A 264 -32.34 -14.70 31.90
C ALA A 264 -32.61 -14.61 33.43
N PRO A 265 -31.88 -15.36 34.28
CA PRO A 265 -31.92 -15.16 35.73
C PRO A 265 -31.53 -13.71 36.11
N PRO A 266 -32.13 -13.16 37.19
CA PRO A 266 -31.91 -11.77 37.61
C PRO A 266 -30.45 -11.50 38.03
N ALA A 267 -29.94 -10.33 37.65
CA ALA A 267 -28.54 -9.94 37.86
C ALA A 267 -28.17 -9.81 39.34
N THR A 268 -26.96 -10.27 39.71
CA THR A 268 -26.40 -10.00 41.06
C THR A 268 -25.20 -9.05 41.04
N HIS A 269 -24.45 -8.92 39.93
CA HIS A 269 -23.36 -7.93 39.78
C HIS A 269 -23.11 -7.57 38.30
N LYS A 270 -22.66 -6.34 38.03
CA LYS A 270 -22.03 -5.94 36.76
C LYS A 270 -20.53 -6.22 36.85
N THR A 271 -19.93 -6.85 35.84
CA THR A 271 -18.48 -7.07 35.78
C THR A 271 -17.85 -6.01 34.86
N ASN A 272 -16.69 -5.47 35.23
CA ASN A 272 -15.87 -4.70 34.29
C ASN A 272 -15.25 -5.67 33.28
N TYR A 273 -15.35 -5.40 31.98
CA TYR A 273 -14.77 -6.24 30.94
C TYR A 273 -13.56 -5.61 30.31
N HIS A 274 -12.48 -6.38 30.34
CA HIS A 274 -11.45 -6.37 29.32
C HIS A 274 -11.35 -7.79 28.74
N LEU A 275 -11.18 -7.89 27.43
CA LEU A 275 -10.89 -9.09 26.67
C LEU A 275 -9.36 -9.23 26.65
N GLU A 276 -8.84 -10.28 27.29
CA GLU A 276 -7.42 -10.63 27.20
C GLU A 276 -7.20 -11.45 25.93
N TYR A 277 -6.52 -10.87 24.95
CA TYR A 277 -6.16 -11.55 23.70
C TYR A 277 -4.82 -11.01 23.21
N ASP A 278 -3.89 -11.91 22.92
CA ASP A 278 -2.55 -11.58 22.40
C ASP A 278 -1.78 -10.60 23.31
N ASP A 279 -1.81 -10.85 24.62
CA ASP A 279 -1.23 -10.00 25.67
C ASP A 279 -1.80 -8.56 25.75
N LEU A 280 -2.94 -8.30 25.10
CA LEU A 280 -3.64 -7.02 25.11
C LEU A 280 -4.99 -7.10 25.84
N ASN A 281 -5.37 -5.98 26.46
CA ASN A 281 -6.66 -5.78 27.10
C ASN A 281 -7.59 -4.98 26.18
N TRP A 282 -8.60 -5.65 25.63
CA TRP A 282 -9.59 -5.07 24.73
C TRP A 282 -10.85 -4.68 25.52
N VAL A 283 -11.23 -3.41 25.52
CA VAL A 283 -12.40 -2.93 26.29
C VAL A 283 -13.60 -2.69 25.37
N ARG A 284 -14.82 -2.95 25.88
CA ARG A 284 -16.04 -2.63 25.15
C ARG A 284 -16.25 -1.11 25.15
N ILE A 285 -16.53 -0.54 23.98
CA ILE A 285 -17.02 0.84 23.89
C ILE A 285 -18.49 0.83 24.36
N ASP A 286 -18.74 1.29 25.60
CA ASP A 286 -20.06 1.24 26.23
C ASP A 286 -21.06 2.23 25.65
N ARG A 287 -20.59 3.38 25.19
CA ARG A 287 -21.40 4.42 24.53
C ARG A 287 -20.49 5.23 23.62
N ILE A 288 -20.99 5.54 22.43
CA ILE A 288 -20.41 6.57 21.56
C ILE A 288 -21.33 7.78 21.71
N GLU A 289 -20.77 8.89 22.20
CA GLU A 289 -21.47 10.15 22.35
C GLU A 289 -20.81 11.19 21.46
N ALA A 290 -21.62 11.99 20.79
CA ALA A 290 -21.15 13.25 20.24
C ALA A 290 -21.22 14.30 21.37
N GLU A 291 -20.07 14.75 21.83
CA GLU A 291 -19.96 15.97 22.63
C GLU A 291 -19.53 17.12 21.72
N MET A 292 -20.01 18.33 22.02
CA MET A 292 -19.45 19.55 21.41
C MET A 292 -18.05 19.76 21.97
N TYR A 293 -17.07 19.17 21.30
CA TYR A 293 -15.65 19.37 21.55
C TYR A 293 -15.19 20.66 20.87
N ARG A 294 -14.51 21.53 21.62
CA ARG A 294 -13.84 22.72 21.09
C ARG A 294 -12.35 22.66 21.43
N GLY A 295 -11.62 21.94 20.60
CA GLY A 295 -10.16 21.80 20.61
C GLY A 295 -9.70 21.31 19.24
N LEU A 296 -8.38 21.16 19.03
CA LEU A 296 -7.88 20.63 17.76
C LEU A 296 -8.19 19.13 17.65
N VAL A 297 -8.82 18.73 16.54
CA VAL A 297 -8.84 17.37 16.01
C VAL A 297 -7.95 17.41 14.77
N MET A 298 -6.88 16.62 14.75
CA MET A 298 -6.03 16.48 13.56
C MET A 298 -6.54 15.28 12.79
N ASP A 299 -7.32 15.56 11.75
CA ASP A 299 -8.00 14.54 10.96
C ASP A 299 -7.33 14.36 9.59
N ILE A 300 -7.26 13.12 9.12
CA ILE A 300 -6.88 12.76 7.75
C ILE A 300 -8.16 12.23 7.09
N GLU A 301 -9.19 13.08 7.10
CA GLU A 301 -10.49 12.80 6.53
C GLU A 301 -10.70 13.62 5.27
N VAL A 302 -11.51 13.08 4.36
CA VAL A 302 -12.18 13.89 3.37
C VAL A 302 -13.27 14.67 4.11
N GLU A 303 -13.19 16.00 4.04
CA GLU A 303 -14.00 16.97 4.82
C GLU A 303 -15.51 16.74 4.67
N GLU A 304 -15.96 16.06 3.60
CA GLU A 304 -17.37 15.81 3.33
C GLU A 304 -17.91 14.46 3.83
N ASP A 305 -17.07 13.43 3.97
CA ASP A 305 -17.57 12.05 4.19
C ASP A 305 -16.89 11.25 5.29
N HIS A 306 -15.87 11.82 5.95
CA HIS A 306 -15.18 11.19 7.08
C HIS A 306 -14.59 9.80 6.74
N SER A 307 -14.36 9.51 5.45
CA SER A 307 -13.82 8.22 5.01
C SER A 307 -12.30 8.20 5.08
N PHE A 308 -11.77 7.03 5.48
CA PHE A 308 -10.34 6.74 5.46
C PHE A 308 -10.01 5.95 4.19
N VAL A 309 -9.36 6.57 3.22
CA VAL A 309 -8.73 5.80 2.15
C VAL A 309 -7.50 5.14 2.74
N THR A 310 -7.58 3.84 3.02
CA THR A 310 -6.66 2.84 2.44
C THR A 310 -7.04 1.43 2.89
N ALA A 311 -7.41 0.57 1.93
CA ALA A 311 -7.28 -0.87 2.08
C ALA A 311 -5.89 -1.27 1.55
N GLY A 312 -5.04 -1.86 2.40
CA GLY A 312 -3.71 -2.38 2.01
C GLY A 312 -2.63 -1.30 1.80
N VAL A 313 -2.17 -0.67 2.88
CA VAL A 313 -1.07 0.31 2.82
C VAL A 313 0.28 -0.41 2.74
N ILE A 314 1.01 -0.19 1.65
CA ILE A 314 2.46 -0.37 1.63
C ILE A 314 3.04 0.99 2.02
N ILE A 315 3.56 1.08 3.25
CA ILE A 315 3.91 2.37 3.88
C ILE A 315 5.37 2.79 3.60
N SER A 316 6.14 1.94 2.92
CA SER A 316 7.51 2.22 2.49
C SER A 316 7.59 2.36 0.97
N ASN A 317 7.91 3.58 0.51
CA ASN A 317 7.77 3.97 -0.89
C ASN A 317 9.00 3.65 -1.74
N CYS A 318 10.19 3.65 -1.14
CA CYS A 318 11.46 3.58 -1.87
C CYS A 318 12.52 2.84 -1.05
N TYR A 319 13.50 2.26 -1.75
CA TYR A 319 14.46 1.31 -1.23
C TYR A 319 15.84 1.57 -1.86
N VAL A 320 16.90 1.34 -1.10
CA VAL A 320 18.24 1.10 -1.67
C VAL A 320 18.62 -0.34 -1.36
N ILE A 321 19.00 -1.09 -2.40
CA ILE A 321 19.45 -2.47 -2.27
C ILE A 321 20.99 -2.52 -2.35
N PRO A 322 21.64 -3.58 -1.84
CA PRO A 322 23.08 -3.73 -1.96
C PRO A 322 23.56 -3.57 -3.41
N SER A 323 24.74 -2.98 -3.58
CA SER A 323 25.41 -2.99 -4.88
C SER A 323 25.61 -4.42 -5.37
N PRO A 324 25.41 -4.69 -6.68
CA PRO A 324 25.46 -6.03 -7.21
C PRO A 324 26.87 -6.60 -7.05
N ARG A 325 26.99 -7.85 -6.58
CA ARG A 325 28.29 -8.54 -6.61
C ARG A 325 28.73 -8.70 -8.06
N ASP A 326 30.04 -8.57 -8.32
CA ASP A 326 30.64 -8.61 -9.66
C ASP A 326 30.70 -10.04 -10.24
N SER A 327 29.52 -10.64 -10.40
CA SER A 327 29.28 -11.96 -10.97
C SER A 327 27.91 -12.00 -11.63
N ARG A 328 27.69 -12.93 -12.57
CA ARG A 328 26.38 -13.11 -13.20
C ARG A 328 25.29 -13.43 -12.18
N GLU A 329 25.63 -14.23 -11.17
CA GLU A 329 24.71 -14.61 -10.10
C GLU A 329 24.32 -13.39 -9.25
N GLY A 330 25.29 -12.58 -8.81
CA GLY A 330 25.02 -11.38 -8.01
C GLY A 330 24.22 -10.31 -8.78
N ILE A 331 24.47 -10.19 -10.08
CA ILE A 331 23.70 -9.29 -10.96
C ILE A 331 22.23 -9.73 -11.02
N MET A 332 21.98 -11.04 -11.22
CA MET A 332 20.63 -11.59 -11.31
C MET A 332 19.92 -11.58 -9.95
N GLU A 333 20.64 -11.83 -8.86
CA GLU A 333 20.11 -11.71 -7.49
C GLU A 333 19.62 -10.28 -7.22
N THR A 334 20.42 -9.27 -7.56
CA THR A 334 20.04 -7.85 -7.46
C THR A 334 18.82 -7.54 -8.34
N LEU A 335 18.74 -8.14 -9.53
CA LEU A 335 17.59 -8.00 -10.43
C LEU A 335 16.31 -8.59 -9.81
N THR A 336 16.42 -9.72 -9.12
CA THR A 336 15.31 -10.33 -8.37
C THR A 336 14.85 -9.42 -7.25
N TYR A 337 15.75 -8.89 -6.42
CA TYR A 337 15.40 -7.94 -5.35
C TYR A 337 14.69 -6.70 -5.90
N MET A 338 15.24 -6.10 -6.95
CA MET A 338 14.65 -4.95 -7.63
C MET A 338 13.25 -5.26 -8.14
N THR A 339 13.07 -6.41 -8.80
CA THR A 339 11.78 -6.80 -9.40
C THR A 339 10.71 -7.03 -8.34
N GLU A 340 11.04 -7.70 -7.24
CA GLU A 340 10.09 -7.95 -6.15
C GLU A 340 9.69 -6.65 -5.41
N ILE A 341 10.63 -5.73 -5.19
CA ILE A 341 10.30 -4.42 -4.60
C ILE A 341 9.39 -3.63 -5.54
N MET A 342 9.75 -3.58 -6.83
CA MET A 342 8.98 -2.83 -7.82
C MET A 342 7.60 -3.41 -8.05
N SER A 343 7.41 -4.74 -8.05
CA SER A 343 6.07 -5.34 -8.22
C SER A 343 5.08 -4.94 -7.12
N ARG A 344 5.59 -4.43 -5.99
CA ARG A 344 4.83 -3.97 -4.83
C ARG A 344 4.76 -2.45 -4.71
N GLY A 345 5.08 -1.71 -5.78
CA GLY A 345 4.99 -0.25 -5.79
C GLY A 345 6.23 0.48 -5.26
N GLY A 346 7.30 -0.23 -4.90
CA GLY A 346 8.52 0.36 -4.37
C GLY A 346 9.47 0.87 -5.47
N GLY A 347 10.04 2.06 -5.29
CA GLY A 347 11.16 2.56 -6.08
C GLY A 347 12.51 2.01 -5.59
N VAL A 348 13.49 1.81 -6.48
CA VAL A 348 14.79 1.18 -6.12
C VAL A 348 15.98 2.04 -6.54
N GLY A 349 16.95 2.21 -5.65
CA GLY A 349 18.27 2.76 -5.95
C GLY A 349 19.36 1.68 -5.95
N ILE A 350 20.24 1.72 -6.94
CA ILE A 350 21.34 0.77 -7.12
C ILE A 350 22.62 1.52 -7.51
N ASN A 351 23.72 1.28 -6.79
CA ASN A 351 25.05 1.70 -7.21
C ASN A 351 25.75 0.56 -7.94
N ILE A 352 26.02 0.73 -9.24
CA ILE A 352 26.60 -0.30 -10.12
C ILE A 352 28.13 -0.21 -10.22
N SER A 353 28.78 0.59 -9.38
CA SER A 353 30.25 0.76 -9.36
C SER A 353 31.02 -0.49 -8.95
N THR A 354 30.34 -1.48 -8.37
CA THR A 354 30.91 -2.79 -8.08
C THR A 354 31.23 -3.61 -9.32
N LEU A 355 30.56 -3.35 -10.45
CA LEU A 355 30.66 -4.19 -11.65
C LEU A 355 31.91 -3.85 -12.47
N ARG A 356 32.68 -4.86 -12.88
CA ARG A 356 33.92 -4.63 -13.63
C ARG A 356 33.70 -3.88 -14.94
N PRO A 357 34.65 -3.02 -15.35
CA PRO A 357 34.49 -2.17 -16.52
C PRO A 357 34.48 -2.96 -17.82
N ARG A 358 34.04 -2.31 -18.89
CA ARG A 358 34.02 -2.89 -20.23
C ARG A 358 35.41 -3.38 -20.63
N HIS A 359 35.46 -4.54 -21.29
CA HIS A 359 36.68 -5.23 -21.71
C HIS A 359 37.57 -5.81 -20.60
N ALA A 360 37.19 -5.68 -19.32
CA ALA A 360 37.86 -6.38 -18.23
C ALA A 360 37.81 -7.91 -18.45
N TYR A 361 38.89 -8.61 -18.09
CA TYR A 361 39.00 -10.05 -18.29
C TYR A 361 38.04 -10.82 -17.38
N VAL A 362 37.39 -11.86 -17.91
CA VAL A 362 36.49 -12.74 -17.18
C VAL A 362 37.06 -14.16 -17.18
N ARG A 363 37.78 -14.49 -16.11
CA ARG A 363 38.52 -15.75 -15.95
C ARG A 363 37.68 -17.00 -16.22
N GLY A 364 36.50 -17.09 -15.60
CA GLY A 364 35.67 -18.30 -15.63
C GLY A 364 35.17 -18.71 -17.02
N VAL A 365 35.12 -17.79 -17.98
CA VAL A 365 34.69 -18.05 -19.37
C VAL A 365 35.78 -17.68 -20.39
N ASN A 366 36.98 -17.36 -19.92
CA ASN A 366 38.09 -16.86 -20.73
C ASN A 366 37.68 -15.72 -21.70
N GLY A 367 36.82 -14.81 -21.24
CA GLY A 367 36.17 -13.79 -22.06
C GLY A 367 36.45 -12.36 -21.60
N ARG A 368 35.65 -11.41 -22.11
CA ARG A 368 35.72 -9.98 -21.76
C ARG A 368 34.35 -9.49 -21.30
N SER A 369 34.34 -8.62 -20.29
CA SER A 369 33.12 -8.00 -19.74
C SER A 369 32.49 -7.02 -20.75
N SER A 370 31.16 -6.97 -20.76
CA SER A 370 30.38 -5.94 -21.46
C SER A 370 30.39 -4.59 -20.72
N GLY A 371 30.81 -4.56 -19.45
CA GLY A 371 30.94 -3.35 -18.62
C GLY A 371 29.71 -3.05 -17.75
N SER A 372 29.89 -2.15 -16.78
CA SER A 372 28.88 -1.83 -15.79
C SER A 372 27.64 -1.16 -16.42
N VAL A 373 27.85 -0.27 -17.39
CA VAL A 373 26.78 0.44 -18.11
C VAL A 373 25.88 -0.52 -18.89
N SER A 374 26.45 -1.58 -19.47
CA SER A 374 25.66 -2.60 -20.19
C SER A 374 24.72 -3.34 -19.25
N TRP A 375 25.16 -3.65 -18.02
CA TRP A 375 24.31 -4.28 -17.01
C TRP A 375 23.33 -3.30 -16.37
N GLY A 376 23.71 -2.01 -16.24
CA GLY A 376 22.77 -0.93 -15.92
C GLY A 376 21.61 -0.85 -16.93
N GLY A 377 21.92 -1.07 -18.22
CA GLY A 377 20.91 -1.22 -19.28
C GLY A 377 19.93 -2.37 -19.03
N LEU A 378 20.37 -3.50 -18.48
CA LEU A 378 19.47 -4.61 -18.10
C LEU A 378 18.51 -4.21 -16.98
N TYR A 379 19.00 -3.59 -15.91
CA TYR A 379 18.13 -3.11 -14.83
C TYR A 379 17.08 -2.14 -15.36
N SER A 380 17.52 -1.16 -16.16
CA SER A 380 16.61 -0.21 -16.81
C SER A 380 15.62 -0.87 -17.77
N PHE A 381 16.01 -1.90 -18.50
CA PHE A 381 15.10 -2.61 -19.40
C PHE A 381 13.99 -3.29 -18.59
N VAL A 382 14.35 -4.03 -17.54
CA VAL A 382 13.40 -4.74 -16.68
C VAL A 382 12.48 -3.79 -15.93
N THR A 383 12.97 -2.63 -15.46
CA THR A 383 12.09 -1.59 -14.87
C THR A 383 10.97 -1.18 -15.82
N GLY A 384 11.25 -1.11 -17.13
CA GLY A 384 10.23 -0.81 -18.14
C GLY A 384 9.20 -1.92 -18.38
N LEU A 385 9.47 -3.15 -17.93
CA LEU A 385 8.56 -4.30 -18.02
C LEU A 385 7.62 -4.40 -16.81
N ILE A 386 7.94 -3.70 -15.71
CA ILE A 386 7.16 -3.77 -14.47
C ILE A 386 6.12 -2.65 -14.45
N GLU A 387 4.86 -3.04 -14.55
CA GLU A 387 3.70 -2.18 -14.38
C GLU A 387 3.12 -2.37 -12.97
N GLN A 388 3.39 -1.40 -12.10
CA GLN A 388 2.87 -1.32 -10.74
C GLN A 388 1.38 -0.94 -10.78
N GLY A 389 0.53 -1.78 -10.17
CA GLY A 389 -0.91 -1.52 -10.06
C GLY A 389 -1.62 -1.30 -11.40
N GLY A 390 -1.14 -1.92 -12.49
CA GLY A 390 -1.75 -1.85 -13.83
C GLY A 390 -1.62 -0.52 -14.57
N SER A 391 -0.91 0.48 -14.01
CA SER A 391 -0.85 1.83 -14.64
C SER A 391 0.47 2.60 -14.45
N ARG A 392 1.26 2.33 -13.40
CA ARG A 392 2.49 3.08 -13.08
C ARG A 392 3.75 2.26 -13.39
N ARG A 393 4.71 2.84 -14.10
CA ARG A 393 6.02 2.16 -14.35
C ARG A 393 6.89 2.17 -13.10
N GLY A 394 7.74 1.15 -12.94
CA GLY A 394 8.74 1.12 -11.89
C GLY A 394 9.69 2.33 -11.92
N ALA A 395 10.23 2.71 -10.77
CA ALA A 395 11.17 3.82 -10.62
C ALA A 395 12.55 3.31 -10.17
N LEU A 396 13.59 3.65 -10.93
CA LEU A 396 14.95 3.17 -10.71
C LEU A 396 15.94 4.34 -10.69
N MET A 397 16.83 4.39 -9.68
CA MET A 397 18.06 5.18 -9.70
C MET A 397 19.26 4.27 -9.96
N LEU A 398 20.09 4.60 -10.94
CA LEU A 398 21.41 4.00 -11.12
C LEU A 398 22.49 5.03 -10.78
N ILE A 399 23.48 4.60 -9.99
CA ILE A 399 24.64 5.40 -9.62
C ILE A 399 25.92 4.74 -10.10
N LEU A 400 26.85 5.57 -10.60
CA LEU A 400 28.23 5.19 -10.85
C LEU A 400 29.18 6.23 -10.24
N ASN A 401 30.20 5.76 -9.52
CA ASN A 401 31.18 6.58 -8.83
C ASN A 401 32.24 7.13 -9.81
N ASP A 402 32.75 8.32 -9.51
CA ASP A 402 33.69 9.08 -10.35
C ASP A 402 35.02 8.40 -10.71
N TRP A 403 35.47 7.44 -9.92
CA TRP A 403 36.71 6.69 -10.16
C TRP A 403 36.54 5.55 -11.17
N HIS A 404 35.30 5.19 -11.54
CA HIS A 404 35.03 3.99 -12.30
C HIS A 404 35.43 4.12 -13.79
N PRO A 405 36.08 3.12 -14.44
CA PRO A 405 36.57 3.27 -15.81
C PRO A 405 35.49 3.43 -16.89
N ASP A 406 34.25 2.99 -16.61
CA ASP A 406 33.12 3.20 -17.52
C ASP A 406 32.42 4.58 -17.35
N ILE A 407 32.95 5.51 -16.53
CA ILE A 407 32.27 6.75 -16.17
C ILE A 407 31.82 7.60 -17.37
N PHE A 408 32.64 7.76 -18.39
CA PHE A 408 32.28 8.52 -19.60
C PHE A 408 31.14 7.87 -20.39
N ASN A 409 31.09 6.53 -20.43
CA ASN A 409 29.99 5.80 -21.08
C ASN A 409 28.69 5.96 -20.29
N PHE A 410 28.79 5.97 -18.97
CA PHE A 410 27.64 6.16 -18.08
C PHE A 410 27.07 7.56 -18.19
N ILE A 411 27.91 8.60 -18.09
CA ILE A 411 27.50 10.00 -18.25
C ILE A 411 26.76 10.20 -19.57
N ASN A 412 27.29 9.67 -20.67
CA ASN A 412 26.73 9.88 -22.01
C ASN A 412 25.60 8.90 -22.39
N SER A 413 25.19 7.98 -21.51
CA SER A 413 24.20 6.95 -21.87
C SER A 413 22.85 7.55 -22.26
N LYS A 414 22.46 8.65 -21.61
CA LYS A 414 21.19 9.35 -21.87
C LYS A 414 21.16 10.19 -23.14
N ARG A 415 22.33 10.42 -23.74
CA ARG A 415 22.47 11.09 -25.04
C ARG A 415 22.30 10.12 -26.21
N GLN A 416 22.33 8.81 -25.95
CA GLN A 416 22.23 7.75 -26.95
C GLN A 416 20.85 7.12 -26.90
N ALA A 417 20.13 7.13 -28.03
CA ALA A 417 18.81 6.53 -28.12
C ALA A 417 18.85 5.04 -27.73
N GLY A 418 17.93 4.63 -26.85
CA GLY A 418 17.76 3.23 -26.43
C GLY A 418 18.66 2.75 -25.30
N GLN A 419 19.56 3.59 -24.75
CA GLN A 419 20.35 3.23 -23.56
C GLN A 419 19.72 3.79 -22.28
N ILE A 420 19.53 2.93 -21.27
CA ILE A 420 19.04 3.28 -19.92
C ILE A 420 17.80 4.20 -19.98
N THR A 421 16.75 3.74 -20.66
CA THR A 421 15.56 4.58 -20.95
C THR A 421 14.57 4.68 -19.79
N ASN A 422 14.58 3.73 -18.85
CA ASN A 422 13.61 3.64 -17.74
C ASN A 422 14.30 3.70 -16.36
N ALA A 423 15.40 4.41 -16.24
CA ALA A 423 16.06 4.67 -14.97
C ALA A 423 16.58 6.10 -14.94
N ASN A 424 16.51 6.77 -13.79
CA ASN A 424 17.29 7.98 -13.56
C ASN A 424 18.75 7.59 -13.36
N ILE A 425 19.68 8.45 -13.79
CA ILE A 425 21.12 8.24 -13.55
C ILE A 425 21.72 9.40 -12.75
N SER A 426 22.61 9.08 -11.81
CA SER A 426 23.40 10.08 -11.08
C SER A 426 24.86 9.66 -10.94
N VAL A 427 25.77 10.63 -10.99
CA VAL A 427 27.19 10.38 -10.70
C VAL A 427 27.43 10.56 -9.20
N GLY A 428 28.05 9.55 -8.58
CA GLY A 428 28.56 9.62 -7.22
C GLY A 428 29.89 10.38 -7.19
N VAL A 429 29.82 11.69 -6.95
CA VAL A 429 30.96 12.60 -6.92
C VAL A 429 31.59 12.63 -5.52
N SER A 430 32.90 12.41 -5.46
CA SER A 430 33.74 12.50 -4.26
C SER A 430 34.24 13.92 -4.01
N ASP A 431 34.58 14.24 -2.75
CA ASP A 431 35.25 15.51 -2.46
C ASP A 431 36.65 15.54 -3.07
N LYS A 432 37.28 14.37 -3.25
CA LYS A 432 38.57 14.21 -3.94
C LYS A 432 38.49 14.68 -5.40
N LEU A 433 37.45 14.28 -6.14
CA LEU A 433 37.26 14.75 -7.51
C LEU A 433 37.04 16.28 -7.53
N MET A 434 36.22 16.81 -6.64
CA MET A 434 35.98 18.27 -6.54
C MET A 434 37.27 19.04 -6.23
N ALA A 435 38.12 18.53 -5.34
CA ALA A 435 39.42 19.11 -5.06
C ALA A 435 40.34 19.07 -6.29
N ALA A 436 40.41 17.94 -6.98
CA ALA A 436 41.20 17.78 -8.20
C ALA A 436 40.72 18.70 -9.34
N ILE A 437 39.41 18.90 -9.49
CA ILE A 437 38.83 19.87 -10.45
C ILE A 437 39.32 21.29 -10.14
N ARG A 438 39.26 21.71 -8.87
CA ARG A 438 39.69 23.05 -8.45
C ARG A 438 41.19 23.28 -8.61
N ALA A 439 41.98 22.23 -8.43
CA ALA A 439 43.43 22.26 -8.56
C ALA A 439 43.94 22.01 -10.00
N ASP A 440 43.04 21.77 -10.96
CA ASP A 440 43.37 21.39 -12.35
C ASP A 440 44.26 20.13 -12.44
N GLU A 441 44.02 19.19 -11.53
CA GLU A 441 44.79 17.96 -11.38
C GLU A 441 44.30 16.84 -12.31
N ASP A 442 45.16 15.83 -12.45
CA ASP A 442 44.83 14.61 -13.16
C ASP A 442 43.99 13.69 -12.27
N TRP A 443 43.08 12.95 -12.89
CA TRP A 443 42.22 11.96 -12.26
C TRP A 443 42.41 10.60 -12.90
N THR A 444 42.77 9.60 -12.10
CA THR A 444 42.98 8.22 -12.60
C THR A 444 41.72 7.39 -12.39
N LEU A 445 41.16 6.91 -13.49
CA LEU A 445 40.10 5.92 -13.49
C LEU A 445 40.67 4.54 -13.18
N MET A 446 40.15 3.90 -12.13
CA MET A 446 40.70 2.67 -11.59
C MET A 446 39.61 1.67 -11.26
N PHE A 447 39.99 0.40 -11.21
CA PHE A 447 39.12 -0.66 -10.72
C PHE A 447 39.94 -1.67 -9.91
N PRO A 448 39.40 -2.31 -8.88
CA PRO A 448 40.13 -3.32 -8.11
C PRO A 448 40.79 -4.39 -8.97
N ASP A 449 41.93 -4.90 -8.51
CA ASP A 449 42.58 -6.05 -9.15
C ASP A 449 41.77 -7.32 -8.92
N THR A 450 40.95 -7.66 -9.92
CA THR A 450 40.12 -8.88 -9.92
C THR A 450 40.92 -10.20 -9.84
N SER A 451 42.27 -10.12 -9.89
CA SER A 451 43.14 -11.28 -9.67
C SER A 451 43.38 -11.64 -8.21
N ASP A 452 43.09 -10.71 -7.29
CA ASP A 452 43.30 -10.90 -5.86
C ASP A 452 42.46 -12.09 -5.35
N PRO A 453 43.06 -13.04 -4.60
CA PRO A 453 42.33 -14.20 -4.08
C PRO A 453 41.10 -13.87 -3.23
N THR A 454 41.07 -12.70 -2.58
CA THR A 454 39.95 -12.29 -1.72
C THR A 454 38.93 -11.41 -2.45
N TYR A 455 39.16 -11.05 -3.72
CA TYR A 455 38.30 -10.13 -4.49
C TYR A 455 36.81 -10.51 -4.42
N ASN A 456 36.48 -11.77 -4.71
CA ASN A 456 35.08 -12.21 -4.70
C ASN A 456 34.41 -12.18 -3.32
N ALA A 457 35.19 -12.20 -2.24
CA ALA A 457 34.70 -12.22 -0.86
C ALA A 457 34.65 -10.83 -0.22
N GLU A 458 35.59 -9.94 -0.58
CA GLU A 458 35.81 -8.67 0.12
C GLU A 458 35.39 -7.43 -0.70
N TRP A 459 35.27 -7.52 -2.04
CA TRP A 459 34.88 -6.38 -2.86
C TRP A 459 33.39 -6.06 -2.71
N ASP A 460 33.11 -4.85 -2.22
CA ASP A 460 31.76 -4.36 -1.92
C ASP A 460 31.40 -3.06 -2.67
N GLY A 461 32.31 -2.53 -3.50
CA GLY A 461 32.10 -1.30 -4.25
C GLY A 461 32.76 -0.07 -3.62
N ASP A 462 33.45 -0.22 -2.48
CA ASP A 462 34.21 0.85 -1.84
C ASP A 462 35.71 0.75 -2.20
N LEU A 463 36.12 1.54 -3.20
CA LEU A 463 37.51 1.57 -3.65
C LEU A 463 38.47 2.09 -2.57
N ASP A 464 38.03 3.05 -1.77
CA ASP A 464 38.86 3.64 -0.70
C ASP A 464 39.15 2.59 0.38
N LYS A 465 38.13 1.84 0.79
CA LYS A 465 38.27 0.70 1.71
C LYS A 465 39.18 -0.39 1.15
N TRP A 466 39.03 -0.72 -0.13
CA TRP A 466 39.87 -1.72 -0.81
C TRP A 466 41.35 -1.31 -0.77
N GLN A 467 41.67 -0.07 -1.14
CA GLN A 467 43.05 0.43 -1.14
C GLN A 467 43.62 0.58 0.29
N ALA A 468 42.80 1.00 1.25
CA ALA A 468 43.21 1.11 2.66
C ALA A 468 43.59 -0.25 3.27
N ALA A 469 43.00 -1.35 2.79
CA ALA A 469 43.37 -2.72 3.15
C ALA A 469 44.68 -3.21 2.50
N GLY A 470 45.41 -2.34 1.79
CA GLY A 470 46.64 -2.68 1.07
C GLY A 470 46.41 -3.48 -0.21
N LYS A 471 45.15 -3.58 -0.67
CA LYS A 471 44.79 -4.30 -1.89
C LYS A 471 45.05 -3.44 -3.12
N LYS A 472 45.38 -4.09 -4.23
CA LYS A 472 45.76 -3.40 -5.47
C LYS A 472 44.53 -2.96 -6.26
N ALA A 473 44.57 -1.75 -6.80
CA ALA A 473 43.68 -1.27 -7.85
C ALA A 473 44.46 -1.11 -9.16
N ILE A 474 43.84 -1.46 -10.28
CA ILE A 474 44.40 -1.37 -11.62
C ILE A 474 44.00 -0.01 -12.22
N PRO A 475 44.96 0.85 -12.60
CA PRO A 475 44.66 2.04 -13.36
C PRO A 475 44.31 1.68 -14.81
N TYR A 476 43.21 2.23 -15.31
CA TYR A 476 42.75 2.03 -16.68
C TYR A 476 43.09 3.22 -17.58
N LYS A 477 42.85 4.43 -17.09
CA LYS A 477 43.05 5.67 -17.83
C LYS A 477 43.26 6.83 -16.86
N THR A 478 44.21 7.70 -17.15
CA THR A 478 44.31 9.01 -16.49
C THR A 478 43.77 10.08 -17.44
N VAL A 479 42.94 10.97 -16.92
CA VAL A 479 42.34 12.12 -17.61
C VAL A 479 42.51 13.37 -16.75
N LYS A 480 42.24 14.57 -17.27
CA LYS A 480 42.05 15.71 -16.37
C LYS A 480 40.78 15.53 -15.56
N ALA A 481 40.80 15.87 -14.27
CA ALA A 481 39.60 15.83 -13.43
C ALA A 481 38.46 16.66 -14.04
N LYS A 482 38.84 17.80 -14.64
CA LYS A 482 37.93 18.68 -15.37
C LYS A 482 37.26 18.04 -16.59
N GLU A 483 37.88 17.08 -17.27
CA GLU A 483 37.24 16.38 -18.39
C GLU A 483 36.00 15.59 -17.93
N ILE A 484 36.03 15.01 -16.73
CA ILE A 484 34.89 14.30 -16.16
C ILE A 484 33.79 15.30 -15.80
N TRP A 485 34.17 16.41 -15.16
CA TRP A 485 33.25 17.48 -14.78
C TRP A 485 32.54 18.09 -15.99
N ASP A 486 33.30 18.46 -17.01
CA ASP A 486 32.78 19.03 -18.25
C ASP A 486 31.83 18.03 -18.93
N ALA A 487 32.17 16.74 -18.96
CA ALA A 487 31.28 15.70 -19.51
C ALA A 487 29.95 15.59 -18.74
N ILE A 488 29.97 15.66 -17.40
CA ILE A 488 28.76 15.66 -16.56
C ILE A 488 27.89 16.87 -16.91
N ILE A 489 28.49 18.07 -16.93
CA ILE A 489 27.79 19.33 -17.18
C ILE A 489 27.18 19.34 -18.58
N GLU A 490 27.95 18.97 -19.60
CA GLU A 490 27.49 18.91 -20.99
C GLU A 490 26.33 17.93 -21.16
N SER A 491 26.41 16.76 -20.53
CA SER A 491 25.32 15.78 -20.59
C SER A 491 24.08 16.27 -19.85
N ALA A 492 24.22 16.80 -18.63
CA ALA A 492 23.11 17.36 -17.88
C ALA A 492 22.44 18.52 -18.64
N TRP A 493 23.23 19.40 -19.27
CA TRP A 493 22.71 20.47 -20.12
C TRP A 493 21.95 19.95 -21.36
N ALA A 494 22.40 18.82 -21.93
CA ALA A 494 21.82 18.22 -23.12
C ALA A 494 20.56 17.39 -22.84
N SER A 495 20.49 16.68 -21.70
CA SER A 495 19.43 15.68 -21.40
C SER A 495 18.77 15.79 -20.03
N ALA A 496 19.13 16.79 -19.20
CA ALA A 496 18.79 16.90 -17.78
C ALA A 496 19.31 15.72 -16.92
N GLU A 497 20.29 14.97 -17.43
CA GLU A 497 20.93 13.82 -16.78
C GLU A 497 22.40 13.71 -17.21
N PRO A 498 23.30 13.22 -16.33
CA PRO A 498 23.03 12.69 -15.00
C PRO A 498 22.77 13.77 -13.95
N GLY A 499 22.06 13.39 -12.87
CA GLY A 499 22.05 14.15 -11.62
C GLY A 499 23.38 14.01 -10.87
N LEU A 500 23.53 14.78 -9.80
CA LEU A 500 24.70 14.71 -8.91
C LEU A 500 24.32 14.18 -7.54
N TRP A 501 25.15 13.27 -7.02
CA TRP A 501 25.15 12.87 -5.62
C TRP A 501 26.55 13.07 -5.03
N PHE A 502 26.69 13.98 -4.06
CA PHE A 502 27.95 14.23 -3.37
C PHE A 502 28.12 13.17 -2.26
N ARG A 503 28.71 12.03 -2.65
CA ARG A 503 28.77 10.79 -1.86
C ARG A 503 29.45 10.98 -0.50
N GLU A 504 30.67 11.54 -0.51
CA GLU A 504 31.47 11.67 0.70
C GLU A 504 30.83 12.66 1.67
N ARG A 505 30.27 13.76 1.15
CA ARG A 505 29.48 14.69 1.95
C ARG A 505 28.26 14.04 2.58
N SER A 506 27.49 13.30 1.81
CA SER A 506 26.30 12.60 2.33
C SER A 506 26.65 11.67 3.49
N ASN A 507 27.77 10.95 3.37
CA ASN A 507 28.27 10.09 4.45
C ASN A 507 28.79 10.87 5.66
N LYS A 508 29.58 11.94 5.47
CA LYS A 508 30.06 12.80 6.58
C LYS A 508 28.92 13.46 7.35
N MET A 509 27.85 13.84 6.65
CA MET A 509 26.67 14.46 7.24
C MET A 509 25.67 13.45 7.80
N SER A 510 25.84 12.15 7.54
CA SER A 510 24.92 11.12 8.02
C SER A 510 25.06 10.96 9.53
N ASN A 511 23.94 10.97 10.24
CA ASN A 511 23.92 10.64 11.66
C ASN A 511 24.35 9.19 11.96
N GLY A 512 24.21 8.29 10.99
CA GLY A 512 24.57 6.87 11.12
C GLY A 512 25.97 6.51 10.60
N TYR A 513 26.84 7.50 10.36
CA TYR A 513 28.14 7.33 9.69
C TYR A 513 29.08 6.29 10.34
N TYR A 514 28.92 6.06 11.65
CA TYR A 514 29.82 5.21 12.43
C TYR A 514 29.52 3.71 12.34
N TYR A 515 28.35 3.32 11.83
CA TYR A 515 27.96 1.91 11.67
C TYR A 515 27.44 1.57 10.28
N SER A 516 27.04 2.57 9.48
CA SER A 516 26.45 2.37 8.16
C SER A 516 27.04 3.34 7.14
N ASN A 517 27.30 2.82 5.94
CA ASN A 517 27.75 3.59 4.79
C ASN A 517 26.59 3.76 3.81
N ILE A 518 26.32 5.00 3.42
CA ILE A 518 25.35 5.33 2.38
C ILE A 518 25.99 4.99 1.03
N ILE A 519 25.34 4.11 0.27
CA ILE A 519 25.88 3.56 -0.98
C ILE A 519 25.19 4.10 -2.24
N ALA A 520 23.96 4.59 -2.11
CA ALA A 520 23.16 5.11 -3.21
C ALA A 520 22.09 6.08 -2.69
N THR A 521 21.32 6.66 -3.60
CA THR A 521 20.07 7.36 -3.29
C THR A 521 18.88 6.57 -3.81
N ASN A 522 17.71 6.83 -3.26
CA ASN A 522 16.44 6.42 -3.85
C ASN A 522 16.20 7.09 -5.24
N PRO A 523 15.16 6.66 -6.00
CA PRO A 523 14.82 7.20 -7.32
C PRO A 523 14.69 8.72 -7.45
N CYS A 524 14.27 9.38 -6.37
CA CYS A 524 13.98 10.81 -6.36
C CYS A 524 15.15 11.67 -5.80
N GLY A 525 16.18 11.05 -5.23
CA GLY A 525 17.44 11.68 -4.81
C GLY A 525 17.41 12.34 -3.43
N GLU A 526 16.27 12.37 -2.76
CA GLU A 526 16.06 12.94 -1.42
C GLU A 526 16.48 12.01 -0.28
N GLU A 527 16.55 10.70 -0.52
CA GLU A 527 16.96 9.72 0.48
C GLU A 527 18.25 9.02 0.04
N PRO A 528 19.43 9.55 0.42
CA PRO A 528 20.67 8.79 0.42
C PRO A 528 20.57 7.71 1.50
N LEU A 529 20.64 6.44 1.09
CA LEU A 529 20.42 5.30 1.98
C LEU A 529 21.58 4.29 1.97
N PRO A 530 21.82 3.61 3.11
CA PRO A 530 22.64 2.40 3.13
C PRO A 530 21.90 1.23 2.46
N ALA A 531 22.62 0.12 2.26
CA ALA A 531 22.02 -1.10 1.73
C ALA A 531 20.87 -1.60 2.62
N TRP A 532 19.77 -2.02 1.98
CA TRP A 532 18.54 -2.51 2.60
C TRP A 532 17.73 -1.47 3.40
N ALA A 533 18.15 -0.21 3.48
CA ALA A 533 17.31 0.81 4.10
C ALA A 533 16.12 1.20 3.21
N VAL A 534 15.08 1.71 3.85
CA VAL A 534 13.80 2.05 3.23
C VAL A 534 13.38 3.47 3.56
N CYS A 535 12.55 4.06 2.69
CA CYS A 535 11.99 5.39 2.89
C CYS A 535 10.62 5.29 3.58
N ASN A 536 10.53 5.75 4.83
CA ASN A 536 9.27 5.95 5.55
C ASN A 536 8.93 7.45 5.56
N LEU A 537 8.06 7.87 4.64
CA LEU A 537 7.90 9.29 4.28
C LEU A 537 6.58 9.87 4.78
N GLY A 538 6.62 11.13 5.21
CA GLY A 538 5.44 11.95 5.46
C GLY A 538 5.70 13.40 5.06
N ALA A 539 4.67 14.21 4.89
CA ALA A 539 4.84 15.63 4.53
C ALA A 539 3.83 16.53 5.25
N ILE A 540 4.31 17.65 5.80
CA ILE A 540 3.47 18.70 6.41
C ILE A 540 3.10 19.74 5.36
N ASN A 541 1.81 20.09 5.28
CA ASN A 541 1.34 21.15 4.39
C ASN A 541 1.51 22.54 5.04
N LEU A 542 2.62 23.22 4.73
CA LEU A 542 2.99 24.52 5.29
C LEU A 542 2.02 25.66 4.94
N SER A 543 1.21 25.52 3.87
CA SER A 543 0.21 26.53 3.50
C SER A 543 -0.89 26.74 4.56
N ARG A 544 -1.01 25.80 5.52
CA ARG A 544 -1.99 25.85 6.61
C ARG A 544 -1.48 26.56 7.88
N PHE A 545 -0.23 27.03 7.89
CA PHE A 545 0.41 27.57 9.08
C PHE A 545 0.63 29.09 9.01
N TYR A 546 -0.23 29.82 8.32
CA TYR A 546 -0.24 31.28 8.36
C TYR A 546 -1.26 31.78 9.39
N ASN A 547 -0.80 32.58 10.36
CA ASN A 547 -1.66 33.17 11.38
C ASN A 547 -2.06 34.59 10.95
N THR A 548 -3.34 34.77 10.62
CA THR A 548 -3.87 36.04 10.09
C THR A 548 -3.85 37.20 11.10
N GLU A 549 -3.90 36.90 12.40
CA GLU A 549 -3.89 37.93 13.47
C GLU A 549 -2.49 38.52 13.66
N THR A 550 -1.47 37.65 13.68
CA THR A 550 -0.06 38.05 13.88
C THR A 550 0.66 38.38 12.57
N GLN A 551 0.11 37.98 11.44
CA GLN A 551 0.73 38.07 10.11
C GLN A 551 2.11 37.39 10.05
N ASP A 552 2.28 36.31 10.82
CA ASP A 552 3.48 35.46 10.85
C ASP A 552 3.04 33.98 10.78
N VAL A 553 4.01 33.08 10.77
CA VAL A 553 3.79 31.64 10.89
C VAL A 553 3.10 31.31 12.22
N ASP A 554 2.12 30.41 12.19
CA ASP A 554 1.55 29.80 13.40
C ASP A 554 2.56 28.82 14.01
N TRP A 555 3.52 29.37 14.76
CA TRP A 555 4.62 28.61 15.36
C TRP A 555 4.14 27.51 16.31
N LYS A 556 3.02 27.74 17.00
CA LYS A 556 2.47 26.77 17.96
C LYS A 556 1.86 25.59 17.22
N MET A 557 1.05 25.84 16.19
CA MET A 557 0.44 24.78 15.40
C MET A 557 1.51 24.01 14.62
N LEU A 558 2.53 24.71 14.08
CA LEU A 558 3.65 24.08 13.37
C LEU A 558 4.43 23.13 14.27
N ASP A 559 4.85 23.59 15.46
CA ASP A 559 5.54 22.74 16.43
C ASP A 559 4.71 21.49 16.75
N GLN A 560 3.45 21.65 17.14
CA GLN A 560 2.57 20.54 17.47
C GLN A 560 2.43 19.53 16.32
N SER A 561 2.25 20.02 15.09
CA SER A 561 2.10 19.18 13.90
C SER A 561 3.36 18.37 13.59
N VAL A 562 4.54 18.98 13.73
CA VAL A 562 5.83 18.29 13.57
C VAL A 562 5.97 17.17 14.59
N ARG A 563 5.66 17.43 15.87
CA ARG A 563 5.74 16.41 16.94
C ARG A 563 4.82 15.22 16.65
N TYR A 564 3.59 15.48 16.21
CA TYR A 564 2.64 14.43 15.85
C TYR A 564 3.10 13.64 14.63
N ALA A 565 3.56 14.32 13.58
CA ALA A 565 4.05 13.66 12.38
C ALA A 565 5.29 12.77 12.66
N THR A 566 6.25 13.25 13.46
CA THR A 566 7.42 12.46 13.87
C THR A 566 7.00 11.19 14.63
N ARG A 567 6.08 11.31 15.61
CA ARG A 567 5.57 10.14 16.35
C ARG A 567 4.79 9.19 15.45
N PHE A 568 3.97 9.71 14.55
CA PHE A 568 3.21 8.92 13.60
C PHE A 568 4.16 8.09 12.72
N LEU A 569 5.16 8.72 12.10
CA LEU A 569 6.14 8.02 11.28
C LEU A 569 6.93 6.99 12.09
N ASP A 570 7.30 7.24 13.35
CA ASP A 570 7.94 6.22 14.21
C ASP A 570 7.03 5.01 14.43
N ASN A 571 5.72 5.20 14.66
CA ASN A 571 4.77 4.10 14.84
C ASN A 571 4.57 3.27 13.56
N ILE A 572 4.64 3.92 12.39
CA ILE A 572 4.50 3.26 11.10
C ILE A 572 5.58 2.20 10.87
N ILE A 573 6.78 2.40 11.43
CA ILE A 573 7.88 1.43 11.35
C ILE A 573 7.44 0.07 11.92
N ASP A 574 6.78 0.08 13.08
CA ASP A 574 6.36 -1.16 13.75
C ASP A 574 5.13 -1.79 13.07
N SER A 575 4.35 -1.00 12.32
CA SER A 575 3.15 -1.44 11.59
C SER A 575 3.45 -1.90 10.16
N THR A 576 4.65 -1.65 9.65
CA THR A 576 5.01 -1.93 8.26
C THR A 576 5.25 -3.42 8.04
N PRO A 577 4.58 -4.06 7.06
CA PRO A 577 4.96 -5.40 6.62
C PRO A 577 6.22 -5.34 5.76
N TYR A 578 7.32 -5.91 6.25
CA TYR A 578 8.58 -6.00 5.51
C TYR A 578 8.61 -7.26 4.64
N PHE A 579 8.90 -7.08 3.36
CA PHE A 579 8.96 -8.20 2.42
C PHE A 579 10.27 -8.98 2.53
N PHE A 580 11.39 -8.28 2.65
CA PHE A 580 12.69 -8.88 2.94
C PHE A 580 13.04 -8.67 4.41
N GLU A 581 13.48 -9.73 5.07
CA GLU A 581 13.98 -9.68 6.45
C GLU A 581 15.13 -8.68 6.60
N GLN A 582 15.98 -8.54 5.58
CA GLN A 582 17.06 -7.57 5.58
C GLN A 582 16.56 -6.12 5.66
N ASN A 583 15.44 -5.80 4.99
CA ASN A 583 14.82 -4.48 5.13
C ASN A 583 14.29 -4.28 6.55
N ARG A 584 13.67 -5.31 7.13
CA ARG A 584 13.17 -5.29 8.52
C ARG A 584 14.29 -5.06 9.51
N ASP A 585 15.37 -5.81 9.40
CA ASP A 585 16.51 -5.77 10.32
C ASP A 585 17.19 -4.40 10.30
N VAL A 586 17.44 -3.84 9.12
CA VAL A 586 18.00 -2.48 8.99
C VAL A 586 17.03 -1.46 9.56
N GLN A 587 15.76 -1.50 9.14
CA GLN A 587 14.78 -0.48 9.54
C GLN A 587 14.47 -0.52 11.04
N LEU A 588 14.44 -1.68 11.69
CA LEU A 588 14.29 -1.77 13.14
C LEU A 588 15.58 -1.43 13.90
N GLY A 589 16.75 -1.66 13.28
CA GLY A 589 18.06 -1.31 13.84
C GLY A 589 18.34 0.19 13.86
N GLU A 590 17.81 0.96 12.90
CA GLU A 590 18.07 2.40 12.76
C GLU A 590 16.83 3.30 12.93
N ARG A 591 15.63 2.74 12.72
CA ARG A 591 14.33 3.42 12.81
C ARG A 591 14.23 4.72 12.00
N ARG A 592 14.70 4.69 10.75
CA ARG A 592 14.72 5.85 9.84
C ARG A 592 13.31 6.34 9.51
N ILE A 593 13.12 7.65 9.57
CA ILE A 593 11.93 8.33 9.03
C ILE A 593 12.36 9.49 8.12
N GLY A 594 11.46 9.95 7.28
CA GLY A 594 11.67 11.08 6.38
C GLY A 594 10.46 12.00 6.40
N LEU A 595 10.44 12.94 7.34
CA LEU A 595 9.43 13.99 7.40
C LEU A 595 9.84 15.16 6.51
N GLY A 596 9.07 15.39 5.46
CA GLY A 596 9.20 16.53 4.56
C GLY A 596 8.07 17.53 4.67
N THR A 597 7.99 18.42 3.69
CA THR A 597 6.96 19.46 3.63
C THR A 597 6.43 19.66 2.22
N MET A 598 5.28 20.33 2.12
CA MET A 598 4.70 20.89 0.91
C MET A 598 4.08 22.26 1.23
N GLY A 599 3.70 23.06 0.22
CA GLY A 599 2.99 24.33 0.46
C GLY A 599 3.82 25.49 0.98
N ILE A 600 5.16 25.42 0.88
CA ILE A 600 6.04 26.51 1.35
C ILE A 600 5.89 27.78 0.51
N ALA A 601 5.61 27.66 -0.79
CA ALA A 601 5.46 28.82 -1.67
C ALA A 601 4.27 29.69 -1.25
N GLU A 602 3.14 29.08 -0.91
CA GLU A 602 1.95 29.75 -0.39
C GLU A 602 2.21 30.41 0.95
N LEU A 603 2.87 29.72 1.87
CA LEU A 603 3.20 30.30 3.18
C LEU A 603 4.07 31.55 3.01
N MET A 604 5.07 31.51 2.12
CA MET A 604 5.90 32.67 1.80
C MET A 604 5.08 33.80 1.17
N ILE A 605 4.17 33.51 0.22
CA ILE A 605 3.28 34.51 -0.38
C ILE A 605 2.39 35.17 0.68
N GLN A 606 1.81 34.38 1.59
CA GLN A 606 0.98 34.87 2.69
C GLN A 606 1.77 35.77 3.64
N CYS A 607 3.01 35.38 3.96
CA CYS A 607 3.96 36.19 4.74
C CYS A 607 4.61 37.34 3.92
N ARG A 608 4.26 37.51 2.65
CA ARG A 608 4.83 38.51 1.72
C ARG A 608 6.35 38.40 1.52
N VAL A 609 6.88 37.19 1.65
CA VAL A 609 8.29 36.87 1.44
C VAL A 609 8.47 36.39 0.01
N ARG A 610 9.31 37.07 -0.76
CA ARG A 610 9.59 36.65 -2.14
C ARG A 610 10.54 35.45 -2.16
N TYR A 611 10.08 34.31 -2.69
CA TYR A 611 10.92 33.12 -2.88
C TYR A 611 12.21 33.46 -3.65
N GLY A 612 13.35 32.92 -3.23
CA GLY A 612 14.66 33.15 -3.86
C GLY A 612 15.42 34.38 -3.37
N SER A 613 14.74 35.31 -2.67
CA SER A 613 15.40 36.46 -2.04
C SER A 613 16.23 36.07 -0.82
N ASP A 614 17.15 36.94 -0.39
CA ASP A 614 17.91 36.74 0.86
C ASP A 614 16.97 36.70 2.09
N GLU A 615 15.86 37.44 2.05
CA GLU A 615 14.80 37.36 3.06
C GLU A 615 14.17 35.97 3.10
N SER A 616 13.90 35.35 1.95
CA SER A 616 13.38 33.98 1.90
C SER A 616 14.36 32.97 2.47
N VAL A 617 15.67 33.15 2.28
CA VAL A 617 16.70 32.29 2.88
C VAL A 617 16.65 32.38 4.40
N ALA A 618 16.56 33.59 4.95
CA ALA A 618 16.42 33.80 6.39
C ALA A 618 15.09 33.25 6.95
N PHE A 619 13.99 33.40 6.19
CA PHE A 619 12.69 32.83 6.53
C PHE A 619 12.73 31.30 6.57
N ILE A 620 13.32 30.66 5.55
CA ILE A 620 13.54 29.21 5.49
C ILE A 620 14.33 28.76 6.70
N ASP A 621 15.45 29.41 7.00
CA ASP A 621 16.27 29.07 8.17
C ASP A 621 15.46 29.12 9.47
N LYS A 622 14.62 30.14 9.65
CA LYS A 622 13.76 30.27 10.84
C LYS A 622 12.75 29.11 10.92
N VAL A 623 12.02 28.84 9.84
CA VAL A 623 10.98 27.80 9.79
C VAL A 623 11.57 26.41 9.94
N TYR A 624 12.59 26.08 9.16
CA TYR A 624 13.16 24.74 9.13
C TYR A 624 14.03 24.43 10.35
N LYS A 625 14.66 25.44 10.97
CA LYS A 625 15.25 25.26 12.30
C LYS A 625 14.20 24.87 13.34
N ALA A 626 13.02 25.47 13.31
CA ALA A 626 11.93 25.11 14.23
C ALA A 626 11.45 23.68 13.99
N ILE A 627 11.27 23.28 12.72
CA ILE A 627 10.91 21.90 12.34
C ILE A 627 11.97 20.90 12.80
N ALA A 628 13.25 21.14 12.50
CA ALA A 628 14.36 20.27 12.91
C ALA A 628 14.43 20.13 14.43
N ARG A 629 14.33 21.23 15.17
CA ARG A 629 14.31 21.17 16.65
C ARG A 629 13.14 20.34 17.16
N ALA A 630 11.91 20.63 16.71
CA ALA A 630 10.72 19.92 17.17
C ALA A 630 10.78 18.41 16.86
N ALA A 631 11.26 18.04 15.67
CA ALA A 631 11.44 16.64 15.28
C ALA A 631 12.47 15.92 16.16
N TYR A 632 13.65 16.52 16.37
CA TYR A 632 14.71 15.93 17.19
C TYR A 632 14.34 15.87 18.68
N GLU A 633 13.71 16.91 19.23
CA GLU A 633 13.18 16.89 20.59
C GLU A 633 12.15 15.77 20.76
N THR A 634 11.25 15.60 19.79
CA THR A 634 10.24 14.53 19.83
C THR A 634 10.89 13.16 19.76
N SER A 635 11.88 12.96 18.89
CA SER A 635 12.57 11.68 18.80
C SER A 635 13.40 11.37 20.06
N ALA A 636 13.97 12.38 20.72
CA ALA A 636 14.61 12.20 22.02
C ALA A 636 13.58 11.84 23.12
N GLN A 637 12.40 12.47 23.13
CA GLN A 637 11.31 12.10 24.03
C GLN A 637 10.81 10.68 23.78
N LEU A 638 10.69 10.27 22.52
CA LEU A 638 10.37 8.90 22.13
C LEU A 638 11.45 7.91 22.56
N ALA A 639 12.73 8.31 22.61
CA ALA A 639 13.79 7.48 23.13
C ALA A 639 13.64 7.22 24.63
N VAL A 640 13.21 8.22 25.40
CA VAL A 640 12.88 8.06 26.82
C VAL A 640 11.65 7.15 27.01
N GLU A 641 10.62 7.31 26.17
CA GLU A 641 9.38 6.55 26.26
C GLU A 641 9.53 5.08 25.81
N LYS A 642 10.21 4.86 24.68
CA LYS A 642 10.24 3.58 23.95
C LYS A 642 11.64 2.98 23.78
N GLY A 643 12.68 3.65 24.27
CA GLY A 643 14.09 3.32 24.04
C GLY A 643 14.66 3.98 22.79
N ALA A 644 15.96 4.30 22.80
CA ALA A 644 16.69 4.76 21.62
C ALA A 644 16.73 3.67 20.52
N PHE A 645 17.09 4.04 19.28
CA PHE A 645 17.29 3.03 18.23
C PHE A 645 18.48 2.10 18.59
N PRO A 646 18.45 0.81 18.20
CA PRO A 646 19.45 -0.17 18.64
C PRO A 646 20.92 0.17 18.33
N GLN A 647 21.21 0.82 17.20
CA GLN A 647 22.57 1.20 16.80
C GLN A 647 23.02 2.56 17.38
N PHE A 648 22.27 3.14 18.31
CA PHE A 648 22.58 4.45 18.86
C PHE A 648 23.84 4.42 19.74
N ASP A 649 24.80 5.29 19.42
CA ASP A 649 25.95 5.61 20.25
C ASP A 649 25.96 7.12 20.48
N ALA A 650 25.81 7.54 21.73
CA ALA A 650 25.60 8.95 22.06
C ALA A 650 26.79 9.84 21.68
N ASP A 651 28.03 9.36 21.87
CA ASP A 651 29.23 10.16 21.58
C ASP A 651 29.47 10.23 20.07
N GLN A 652 29.29 9.12 19.35
CA GLN A 652 29.47 9.11 17.89
C GLN A 652 28.33 9.85 17.17
N PHE A 653 27.08 9.74 17.64
CA PHE A 653 25.93 10.39 17.00
C PHE A 653 26.05 11.92 17.02
N ILE A 654 26.43 12.51 18.16
CA ILE A 654 26.60 13.97 18.28
C ILE A 654 27.84 14.49 17.52
N GLU A 655 28.77 13.60 17.16
CA GLU A 655 29.94 13.89 16.32
C GLU A 655 29.63 13.87 14.82
N SER A 656 28.46 13.38 14.41
CA SER A 656 28.04 13.40 13.01
C SER A 656 27.99 14.82 12.44
N GLY A 657 28.27 14.96 11.14
CA GLY A 657 28.35 16.28 10.51
C GLY A 657 27.07 17.10 10.61
N PHE A 658 25.90 16.46 10.56
CA PHE A 658 24.62 17.16 10.76
C PHE A 658 24.42 17.60 12.20
N MET A 659 24.69 16.72 13.19
CA MET A 659 24.53 17.09 14.59
C MET A 659 25.50 18.17 15.06
N GLN A 660 26.68 18.30 14.45
CA GLN A 660 27.60 19.41 14.73
C GLN A 660 27.03 20.78 14.31
N ALA A 661 26.11 20.83 13.36
CA ALA A 661 25.41 22.05 12.95
C ALA A 661 24.13 22.33 13.76
N MET A 662 23.63 21.34 14.52
CA MET A 662 22.43 21.50 15.35
C MET A 662 22.69 22.37 16.60
N PRO A 663 21.68 23.06 17.13
CA PRO A 663 21.82 23.83 18.37
C PRO A 663 22.35 22.98 19.53
N ASP A 664 23.24 23.54 20.35
CA ASP A 664 23.90 22.82 21.44
C ASP A 664 22.91 22.21 22.44
N GLU A 665 21.79 22.89 22.72
CA GLU A 665 20.71 22.34 23.55
C GLU A 665 20.11 21.04 23.01
N ILE A 666 20.01 20.89 21.69
CA ILE A 666 19.49 19.66 21.05
C ILE A 666 20.54 18.55 21.10
N ARG A 667 21.81 18.90 20.86
CA ARG A 667 22.93 17.94 20.96
C ARG A 667 23.03 17.38 22.37
N GLN A 668 22.92 18.25 23.38
CA GLN A 668 22.95 17.84 24.78
C GLN A 668 21.71 17.01 25.15
N LEU A 669 20.52 17.39 24.69
CA LEU A 669 19.31 16.60 24.89
C LEU A 669 19.45 15.19 24.32
N VAL A 670 19.94 15.04 23.09
CA VAL A 670 20.17 13.73 22.46
C VAL A 670 21.22 12.93 23.23
N LYS A 671 22.27 13.57 23.75
CA LYS A 671 23.28 12.90 24.56
C LYS A 671 22.72 12.36 25.87
N GLU A 672 21.82 13.11 26.52
CA GLU A 672 21.23 12.75 27.82
C GLU A 672 20.07 11.75 27.70
N CYS A 673 19.18 11.96 26.74
CA CYS A 673 17.95 11.19 26.59
C CYS A 673 18.06 10.04 25.58
N GLY A 674 19.08 10.04 24.73
CA GLY A 674 19.13 9.24 23.52
C GLY A 674 18.23 9.80 22.41
N ILE A 675 18.16 9.10 21.28
CA ILE A 675 17.28 9.43 20.16
C ILE A 675 16.64 8.17 19.56
N ARG A 676 15.37 8.26 19.16
CA ARG A 676 14.59 7.10 18.68
C ARG A 676 14.85 6.77 17.23
N ASN A 677 15.24 7.74 16.40
CA ASN A 677 15.32 7.61 14.95
C ASN A 677 16.68 8.14 14.46
N VAL A 678 17.38 7.39 13.59
CA VAL A 678 18.69 7.83 13.06
C VAL A 678 18.60 9.08 12.18
N THR A 679 17.52 9.20 11.39
CA THR A 679 17.27 10.27 10.42
C THR A 679 15.80 10.62 10.51
N LEU A 680 15.50 11.92 10.42
CA LEU A 680 14.18 12.46 10.70
C LEU A 680 13.58 13.26 9.55
N LEU A 681 14.41 13.98 8.77
CA LEU A 681 13.97 15.02 7.85
C LEU A 681 14.49 14.78 6.43
N THR A 682 13.60 14.93 5.46
CA THR A 682 13.89 14.76 4.03
C THR A 682 12.99 15.67 3.22
N GLN A 683 13.36 16.03 1.99
CA GLN A 683 12.43 16.74 1.10
C GLN A 683 12.14 15.92 -0.15
N ALA A 684 11.12 15.06 -0.03
CA ALA A 684 10.59 14.28 -1.12
C ALA A 684 9.73 15.12 -2.06
N PRO A 685 9.63 14.74 -3.34
CA PRO A 685 8.68 15.37 -4.24
C PRO A 685 7.26 15.00 -3.83
N THR A 686 6.38 15.99 -3.62
CA THR A 686 4.96 15.76 -3.27
C THR A 686 4.04 16.00 -4.47
N GLY A 687 4.43 15.52 -5.66
CA GLY A 687 3.68 15.77 -6.90
C GLY A 687 2.20 15.36 -6.81
N THR A 688 1.94 14.11 -6.41
CA THR A 688 0.57 13.59 -6.27
C THR A 688 -0.14 14.16 -5.05
N THR A 689 0.50 14.11 -3.88
CA THR A 689 -0.12 14.54 -2.61
C THR A 689 -0.33 16.05 -2.53
N GLY A 690 0.58 16.85 -3.08
CA GLY A 690 0.44 18.30 -3.21
C GLY A 690 -0.68 18.66 -4.17
N THR A 691 -0.81 17.96 -5.31
CA THR A 691 -1.96 18.14 -6.22
C THR A 691 -3.27 17.78 -5.53
N LEU A 692 -3.31 16.66 -4.79
CA LEU A 692 -4.50 16.19 -4.08
C LEU A 692 -5.02 17.22 -3.07
N VAL A 693 -4.13 17.87 -2.33
CA VAL A 693 -4.49 18.91 -1.35
C VAL A 693 -4.40 20.33 -1.91
N ASN A 694 -4.25 20.46 -3.24
CA ASN A 694 -4.22 21.69 -4.02
C ASN A 694 -3.21 22.73 -3.49
N THR A 695 -1.93 22.32 -3.36
CA THR A 695 -0.84 23.17 -2.87
C THR A 695 0.47 22.98 -3.66
N SER A 696 1.44 23.89 -3.52
CA SER A 696 2.77 23.76 -4.12
C SER A 696 3.47 22.48 -3.65
N THR A 697 4.18 21.85 -4.58
CA THR A 697 4.73 20.51 -4.35
C THR A 697 6.14 20.58 -3.76
N GLY A 698 6.39 19.83 -2.70
CA GLY A 698 7.65 19.76 -1.99
C GLY A 698 8.07 21.14 -1.51
N ILE A 699 9.30 21.52 -1.86
CA ILE A 699 9.82 22.86 -1.63
C ILE A 699 9.84 23.71 -2.90
N GLU A 700 9.13 23.32 -3.96
CA GLU A 700 9.15 24.03 -5.23
C GLU A 700 8.32 25.32 -5.19
N PRO A 701 8.78 26.40 -5.85
CA PRO A 701 7.89 27.52 -6.16
C PRO A 701 6.83 27.07 -7.18
N PHE A 702 5.75 27.83 -7.32
CA PHE A 702 4.77 27.58 -8.38
C PHE A 702 5.44 27.59 -9.76
N PHE A 703 5.17 26.60 -10.60
CA PHE A 703 5.79 26.52 -11.93
C PHE A 703 5.44 27.74 -12.80
N SER A 704 4.15 28.07 -12.85
CA SER A 704 3.57 29.26 -13.46
C SER A 704 2.17 29.49 -12.86
N TRP A 705 1.65 30.71 -12.90
CA TRP A 705 0.27 31.01 -12.50
C TRP A 705 -0.77 30.39 -13.44
N VAL A 706 -0.39 30.25 -14.71
CA VAL A 706 -1.16 29.57 -15.76
C VAL A 706 -0.19 28.74 -16.61
N TYR A 707 -0.45 27.45 -16.77
CA TYR A 707 0.37 26.56 -17.60
C TYR A 707 -0.47 25.46 -18.26
N TYR A 708 0.13 24.79 -19.24
CA TYR A 708 -0.44 23.60 -19.85
C TYR A 708 0.17 22.34 -19.23
N ARG A 709 -0.67 21.41 -18.80
CA ARG A 709 -0.26 20.12 -18.26
C ARG A 709 -0.61 19.01 -19.23
N LYS A 710 0.39 18.23 -19.64
CA LYS A 710 0.22 17.06 -20.51
C LYS A 710 0.00 15.81 -19.65
N SER A 711 -1.19 15.23 -19.75
CA SER A 711 -1.58 13.93 -19.19
C SER A 711 -1.74 12.89 -20.32
N ARG A 712 -2.21 11.68 -20.03
CA ARG A 712 -2.55 10.69 -21.06
C ARG A 712 -3.90 11.00 -21.75
N LEU A 713 -4.75 11.87 -21.21
CA LEU A 713 -6.03 12.36 -21.72
C LEU A 713 -5.84 13.51 -22.70
N GLY A 714 -4.70 14.21 -22.61
CA GLY A 714 -4.36 15.30 -23.48
C GLY A 714 -3.65 16.42 -22.76
N LEU A 715 -3.83 17.63 -23.28
CA LEU A 715 -3.21 18.84 -22.78
C LEU A 715 -4.29 19.72 -22.13
N HIS A 716 -4.09 20.13 -20.88
CA HIS A 716 -5.07 20.87 -20.09
C HIS A 716 -4.49 22.20 -19.59
N GLU A 717 -5.29 23.27 -19.56
CA GLU A 717 -4.89 24.57 -18.97
C GLU A 717 -5.15 24.56 -17.47
N GLU A 718 -4.10 24.78 -16.68
CA GLU A 718 -4.13 24.85 -15.22
C GLU A 718 -4.01 26.30 -14.77
N LYS A 719 -4.79 26.70 -13.76
CA LYS A 719 -4.75 28.05 -13.17
C LYS A 719 -4.61 27.95 -11.66
N MET A 720 -3.62 28.65 -11.10
CA MET A 720 -3.33 28.57 -9.67
C MET A 720 -4.35 29.37 -8.83
N PRO A 721 -5.08 28.73 -7.90
CA PRO A 721 -6.13 29.39 -7.11
C PRO A 721 -5.64 30.60 -6.31
N ILE A 722 -4.48 30.50 -5.67
CA ILE A 722 -3.94 31.59 -4.83
C ILE A 722 -3.74 32.92 -5.59
N ALA A 723 -3.35 32.85 -6.87
CA ALA A 723 -3.22 34.02 -7.72
C ALA A 723 -4.61 34.57 -8.12
N GLN A 724 -5.55 33.67 -8.43
CA GLN A 724 -6.92 34.05 -8.77
C GLN A 724 -7.63 34.72 -7.59
N ASP A 725 -7.47 34.18 -6.38
CA ASP A 725 -8.03 34.73 -5.15
C ASP A 725 -7.48 36.11 -4.84
N TRP A 726 -6.18 36.33 -5.09
CA TRP A 726 -5.57 37.64 -4.93
C TRP A 726 -6.20 38.68 -5.87
N PHE A 727 -6.37 38.35 -7.15
CA PHE A 727 -7.02 39.25 -8.12
C PHE A 727 -8.50 39.49 -7.77
N ASN A 728 -9.21 38.47 -7.30
CA ASN A 728 -10.60 38.60 -6.86
C ASN A 728 -10.72 39.56 -5.67
N ALA A 729 -9.75 39.53 -4.74
CA ALA A 729 -9.69 40.43 -3.59
C ALA A 729 -9.21 41.85 -3.93
N HIS A 730 -8.56 42.05 -5.08
CA HIS A 730 -8.01 43.34 -5.53
C HIS A 730 -8.55 43.72 -6.93
N PRO A 731 -9.87 43.97 -7.06
CA PRO A 731 -10.48 44.27 -8.35
C PRO A 731 -9.89 45.55 -8.94
N GLY A 732 -9.36 45.46 -10.17
CA GLY A 732 -8.73 46.56 -10.89
C GLY A 732 -7.21 46.49 -10.97
N GLU A 733 -6.57 45.66 -10.15
CA GLU A 733 -5.15 45.35 -10.30
C GLU A 733 -4.92 44.43 -11.50
N THR A 734 -3.82 44.66 -12.22
CA THR A 734 -3.46 43.91 -13.44
C THR A 734 -2.17 43.10 -13.28
N GLN A 735 -1.47 43.26 -12.16
CA GLN A 735 -0.20 42.62 -11.87
C GLN A 735 -0.23 42.07 -10.45
N LEU A 736 0.38 40.90 -10.25
CA LEU A 736 0.61 40.36 -8.92
C LEU A 736 1.76 41.11 -8.25
N PRO A 737 1.77 41.21 -6.90
CA PRO A 737 2.90 41.74 -6.15
C PRO A 737 4.19 40.96 -6.42
N ASP A 738 5.34 41.58 -6.17
CA ASP A 738 6.67 41.02 -6.45
C ASP A 738 7.01 39.74 -5.64
N TYR A 739 6.33 39.51 -4.51
CA TYR A 739 6.43 38.29 -3.71
C TYR A 739 5.65 37.09 -4.29
N PHE A 740 4.80 37.30 -5.29
CA PHE A 740 4.29 36.23 -6.15
C PHE A 740 5.33 35.96 -7.24
N VAL A 741 6.15 34.93 -7.05
CA VAL A 741 7.16 34.53 -8.02
C VAL A 741 6.98 33.08 -8.47
N THR A 742 7.15 32.85 -9.76
CA THR A 742 7.12 31.51 -10.36
C THR A 742 8.52 30.95 -10.61
N ALA A 743 8.62 29.64 -10.81
CA ALA A 743 9.89 28.95 -11.08
C ALA A 743 10.65 29.54 -12.29
N MET A 744 9.91 30.03 -13.29
CA MET A 744 10.45 30.58 -14.54
C MET A 744 10.86 32.05 -14.43
N GLU A 745 10.38 32.76 -13.40
CA GLU A 745 10.78 34.14 -13.09
C GLU A 745 11.95 34.23 -12.10
N LEU A 746 12.32 33.11 -11.48
CA LEU A 746 13.48 33.03 -10.59
C LEU A 746 14.79 33.03 -11.38
N ALA A 747 15.79 33.72 -10.83
CA ALA A 747 17.16 33.51 -11.27
C ALA A 747 17.58 32.07 -10.94
N PRO A 748 18.28 31.37 -11.84
CA PRO A 748 18.78 30.02 -11.58
C PRO A 748 19.57 29.87 -10.29
N GLU A 749 20.37 30.87 -9.93
CA GLU A 749 21.15 30.89 -8.69
C GLU A 749 20.25 30.91 -7.45
N ASP A 750 19.07 31.54 -7.53
CA ASP A 750 18.13 31.63 -6.40
C ASP A 750 17.47 30.28 -6.10
N HIS A 751 17.25 29.42 -7.11
CA HIS A 751 16.84 28.02 -6.87
C HIS A 751 17.86 27.29 -6.01
N VAL A 752 19.15 27.47 -6.30
CA VAL A 752 20.26 26.81 -5.60
C VAL A 752 20.46 27.40 -4.19
N LYS A 753 20.34 28.72 -4.01
CA LYS A 753 20.36 29.37 -2.69
C LYS A 753 19.31 28.80 -1.76
N VAL A 754 18.08 28.69 -2.26
CA VAL A 754 16.95 28.16 -1.49
C VAL A 754 17.15 26.68 -1.17
N GLN A 755 17.64 25.88 -2.12
CA GLN A 755 17.99 24.48 -1.85
C GLN A 755 19.04 24.36 -0.73
N GLY A 756 20.09 25.18 -0.77
CA GLY A 756 21.10 25.24 0.27
C GLY A 756 20.54 25.66 1.64
N ALA A 757 19.55 26.56 1.66
CA ALA A 757 18.86 26.97 2.88
C ALA A 757 18.11 25.82 3.54
N PHE A 758 17.36 25.06 2.77
CA PHE A 758 16.70 23.86 3.28
C PHE A 758 17.70 22.78 3.72
N GLN A 759 18.77 22.54 2.94
CA GLN A 759 19.72 21.46 3.23
C GLN A 759 20.39 21.61 4.60
N ARG A 760 20.60 22.85 5.09
CA ARG A 760 21.16 23.10 6.43
C ARG A 760 20.38 22.42 7.56
N TRP A 761 19.09 22.20 7.36
CA TRP A 761 18.17 21.68 8.38
C TRP A 761 17.57 20.32 8.00
N VAL A 762 18.05 19.70 6.93
CA VAL A 762 17.59 18.38 6.43
C VAL A 762 18.73 17.37 6.54
N ASP A 763 18.53 16.34 7.36
CA ASP A 763 19.55 15.32 7.68
C ASP A 763 19.66 14.22 6.61
N ALA A 764 18.60 13.96 5.84
CA ALA A 764 18.67 13.27 4.54
C ALA A 764 19.05 14.25 3.42
N ALA A 765 18.43 14.17 2.23
CA ALA A 765 18.67 15.09 1.11
C ALA A 765 17.35 15.70 0.59
N ILE A 766 17.44 16.32 -0.58
CA ILE A 766 16.38 17.15 -1.15
C ILE A 766 16.19 16.81 -2.62
N SER A 767 14.94 16.53 -2.99
CA SER A 767 14.50 16.48 -4.39
C SER A 767 13.96 17.85 -4.77
N LYS A 768 14.84 18.69 -5.32
CA LYS A 768 14.48 20.00 -5.90
C LYS A 768 15.11 20.13 -7.27
N THR A 769 14.31 20.63 -8.21
CA THR A 769 14.76 20.88 -9.58
C THR A 769 15.20 22.33 -9.75
N CYS A 770 16.43 22.54 -10.20
CA CYS A 770 16.87 23.86 -10.64
C CYS A 770 16.48 24.06 -12.12
N ASN A 771 15.34 24.73 -12.35
CA ASN A 771 14.88 25.06 -13.70
C ASN A 771 15.68 26.21 -14.28
N VAL A 772 16.17 26.06 -15.51
CA VAL A 772 16.96 27.09 -16.22
C VAL A 772 16.43 27.31 -17.64
N PRO A 773 16.51 28.53 -18.19
CA PRO A 773 15.96 28.85 -19.50
C PRO A 773 16.70 28.11 -20.63
N ASN A 774 16.05 27.97 -21.79
CA ASN A 774 16.60 27.23 -22.93
C ASN A 774 17.99 27.74 -23.40
N ASN A 775 18.21 29.06 -23.31
CA ASN A 775 19.45 29.73 -23.69
C ASN A 775 20.56 29.68 -22.63
N TYR A 776 20.32 29.07 -21.46
CA TYR A 776 21.33 28.92 -20.41
C TYR A 776 22.49 28.08 -20.94
N THR A 777 23.73 28.51 -20.72
CA THR A 777 24.92 27.89 -21.32
C THR A 777 25.49 26.75 -20.47
N VAL A 778 26.29 25.87 -21.08
CA VAL A 778 27.01 24.79 -20.39
C VAL A 778 27.85 25.33 -19.22
N SER A 779 28.62 26.40 -19.45
CA SER A 779 29.45 27.01 -18.39
C SER A 779 28.62 27.52 -17.21
N GLN A 780 27.42 28.06 -17.46
CA GLN A 780 26.55 28.52 -16.38
C GLN A 780 25.95 27.35 -15.59
N VAL A 781 25.58 26.24 -16.25
CA VAL A 781 25.19 25.00 -15.55
C VAL A 781 26.30 24.52 -14.62
N GLY A 782 27.56 24.55 -15.08
CA GLY A 782 28.72 24.20 -14.25
C GLY A 782 28.83 25.03 -12.97
N LYS A 783 28.62 26.36 -13.09
CA LYS A 783 28.62 27.27 -11.92
C LYS A 783 27.51 26.95 -10.91
N LEU A 784 26.33 26.54 -11.38
CA LEU A 784 25.24 26.15 -10.48
C LEU A 784 25.56 24.86 -9.73
N TYR A 785 26.18 23.87 -10.37
CA TYR A 785 26.62 22.66 -9.68
C TYR A 785 27.74 22.93 -8.67
N GLU A 786 28.71 23.79 -9.00
CA GLU A 786 29.73 24.25 -8.06
C GLU A 786 29.09 24.97 -6.88
N MET A 787 28.09 25.83 -7.12
CA MET A 787 27.34 26.53 -6.09
C MET A 787 26.54 25.57 -5.19
N MET A 788 25.89 24.53 -5.75
CA MET A 788 25.24 23.48 -4.95
C MET A 788 26.27 22.80 -4.03
N TYR A 789 27.46 22.50 -4.55
CA TYR A 789 28.53 21.95 -3.75
C TYR A 789 29.01 22.93 -2.66
N ASP A 790 29.17 24.21 -2.97
CA ASP A 790 29.64 25.20 -1.97
C ASP A 790 28.63 25.50 -0.88
N LEU A 791 27.34 25.46 -1.19
CA LEU A 791 26.26 25.68 -0.22
C LEU A 791 25.94 24.45 0.64
N GLY A 792 26.67 23.35 0.47
CA GLY A 792 26.50 22.15 1.30
C GLY A 792 25.36 21.22 0.87
N CYS A 793 24.77 21.41 -0.32
CA CYS A 793 23.82 20.45 -0.88
C CYS A 793 24.44 19.05 -0.95
N LYS A 794 23.62 18.01 -0.74
CA LYS A 794 24.04 16.59 -0.86
C LYS A 794 23.89 16.03 -2.28
N GLY A 795 23.19 16.76 -3.14
CA GLY A 795 23.01 16.44 -4.55
C GLY A 795 22.12 17.47 -5.21
N GLY A 796 21.82 17.27 -6.49
CA GLY A 796 20.90 18.13 -7.23
C GLY A 796 20.84 17.82 -8.72
N THR A 797 19.81 18.35 -9.35
CA THR A 797 19.55 18.20 -10.78
C THR A 797 19.24 19.57 -11.39
N ILE A 798 19.85 19.85 -12.53
CA ILE A 798 19.55 21.03 -13.33
C ILE A 798 18.70 20.60 -14.52
N TYR A 799 17.56 21.27 -14.69
CA TYR A 799 16.65 21.05 -15.80
C TYR A 799 16.68 22.28 -16.70
N ARG A 800 17.31 22.16 -17.87
CA ARG A 800 17.25 23.19 -18.90
C ARG A 800 16.00 23.01 -19.74
N ASP A 801 15.25 24.08 -19.93
CA ASP A 801 14.09 24.04 -20.79
C ASP A 801 14.44 23.56 -22.22
N GLY A 802 13.66 22.63 -22.76
CA GLY A 802 13.91 21.96 -24.03
C GLY A 802 15.00 20.87 -24.03
N SER A 803 15.59 20.52 -22.88
CA SER A 803 16.56 19.41 -22.79
C SER A 803 15.94 18.01 -22.87
N ARG A 804 14.62 17.89 -22.72
CA ARG A 804 13.87 16.64 -22.93
C ARG A 804 12.86 16.80 -24.06
N THR A 805 12.65 15.71 -24.80
CA THR A 805 11.69 15.66 -25.92
C THR A 805 10.24 15.70 -25.47
N GLU A 806 9.94 15.14 -24.29
CA GLU A 806 8.62 15.19 -23.66
C GLU A 806 8.68 16.02 -22.38
N GLN A 807 7.75 16.96 -22.24
CA GLN A 807 7.57 17.82 -21.08
C GLN A 807 6.14 17.66 -20.55
N VAL A 808 6.02 17.44 -19.24
CA VAL A 808 4.73 17.29 -18.57
C VAL A 808 4.08 18.65 -18.29
N LEU A 809 4.90 19.66 -18.01
CA LEU A 809 4.47 21.04 -17.77
C LEU A 809 5.03 21.92 -18.88
N MET A 810 4.17 22.71 -19.53
CA MET A 810 4.52 23.61 -20.62
C MET A 810 3.97 25.00 -20.35
N LEU A 811 4.74 26.04 -20.69
CA LEU A 811 4.31 27.42 -20.53
C LEU A 811 3.21 27.79 -21.51
N LYS A 812 2.31 28.68 -21.09
CA LYS A 812 1.37 29.33 -22.00
C LYS A 812 2.14 30.27 -22.94
N GLY A 813 1.88 30.19 -24.24
CA GLY A 813 2.68 30.85 -25.29
C GLY A 813 3.84 30.01 -25.86
N ASP A 814 4.09 28.78 -25.38
CA ASP A 814 4.99 27.84 -26.05
C ASP A 814 4.38 27.36 -27.37
N GLU A 815 5.08 27.54 -28.50
CA GLU A 815 4.57 27.20 -29.84
C GLU A 815 4.12 25.73 -29.97
N ARG A 816 4.79 24.78 -29.29
CA ARG A 816 4.41 23.36 -29.29
C ARG A 816 3.10 23.15 -28.53
N ALA A 817 3.00 23.74 -27.33
CA ALA A 817 1.81 23.62 -26.50
C ALA A 817 0.59 24.31 -27.14
N GLU A 818 0.79 25.51 -27.70
CA GLU A 818 -0.25 26.26 -28.41
C GLU A 818 -0.70 25.54 -29.68
N SER A 819 0.21 24.89 -30.42
CA SER A 819 -0.15 24.06 -31.58
C SER A 819 -0.99 22.84 -31.17
N GLU A 820 -0.58 22.10 -30.14
CA GLU A 820 -1.33 20.94 -29.63
C GLU A 820 -2.71 21.35 -29.07
N MET A 821 -2.77 22.47 -28.31
CA MET A 821 -4.03 23.04 -27.81
C MET A 821 -4.93 23.58 -28.93
N SER A 822 -4.36 24.19 -29.97
CA SER A 822 -5.11 24.68 -31.13
C SER A 822 -5.79 23.53 -31.86
N ASP A 823 -5.10 22.40 -32.03
CA ASP A 823 -5.63 21.22 -32.69
C ASP A 823 -6.68 20.48 -31.84
N LEU A 824 -6.58 20.54 -30.51
CA LEU A 824 -7.63 20.09 -29.59
C LEU A 824 -8.86 21.01 -29.63
N LYS A 825 -8.68 22.33 -29.56
CA LYS A 825 -9.78 23.31 -29.65
C LYS A 825 -10.51 23.26 -31.00
N LYS A 826 -9.82 22.94 -32.10
CA LYS A 826 -10.44 22.71 -33.41
C LYS A 826 -11.31 21.44 -33.46
N LYS A 827 -11.04 20.44 -32.61
CA LYS A 827 -11.88 19.24 -32.47
C LYS A 827 -13.08 19.47 -31.53
N GLU A 828 -12.95 20.39 -30.56
CA GLU A 828 -14.03 20.76 -29.63
C GLU A 828 -15.01 21.80 -30.18
N ALA A 829 -14.66 22.50 -31.27
CA ALA A 829 -15.50 23.50 -31.92
C ALA A 829 -16.64 22.93 -32.81
N ASP A 830 -17.29 21.84 -32.38
CA ASP A 830 -18.60 21.40 -32.89
C ASP A 830 -19.72 22.07 -32.05
N PRO A 831 -20.67 22.84 -32.62
CA PRO A 831 -21.28 24.00 -31.95
C PRO A 831 -22.42 23.73 -30.94
N SER A 832 -22.46 22.60 -30.23
CA SER A 832 -23.65 22.24 -29.42
C SER A 832 -23.56 22.47 -27.91
N ALA A 833 -22.50 23.05 -27.37
CA ALA A 833 -22.38 23.23 -25.92
C ALA A 833 -21.79 24.59 -25.51
N ALA A 834 -22.67 25.59 -25.37
CA ALA A 834 -22.39 26.79 -24.61
C ALA A 834 -23.54 27.05 -23.61
N GLU A 835 -23.19 27.72 -22.50
CA GLU A 835 -24.02 28.09 -21.33
C GLU A 835 -23.99 27.02 -20.20
N ASP A 836 -23.71 27.31 -18.92
CA ASP A 836 -23.83 28.51 -18.12
C ASP A 836 -23.06 28.34 -16.78
N LYS A 837 -22.64 29.44 -16.13
CA LYS A 837 -21.95 29.45 -14.82
C LYS A 837 -22.95 29.43 -13.67
N THR A 838 -22.85 28.49 -12.72
CA THR A 838 -23.69 28.47 -11.50
C THR A 838 -22.94 28.01 -10.25
N GLU A 839 -23.27 28.63 -9.13
CA GLU A 839 -22.75 28.45 -7.76
C GLU A 839 -22.83 27.01 -7.21
N ALA A 840 -21.96 26.69 -6.25
CA ALA A 840 -21.86 25.38 -5.60
C ALA A 840 -23.14 25.04 -4.78
N PRO A 841 -23.71 23.84 -4.95
CA PRO A 841 -24.92 23.44 -4.23
C PRO A 841 -24.56 22.82 -2.86
N ALA A 842 -25.34 23.18 -1.83
CA ALA A 842 -25.36 22.48 -0.56
C ALA A 842 -26.23 21.21 -0.66
N THR A 843 -25.71 20.05 -0.26
CA THR A 843 -26.44 18.77 -0.26
C THR A 843 -27.04 18.46 1.12
N PRO A 844 -28.38 18.42 1.28
CA PRO A 844 -29.00 17.89 2.50
C PRO A 844 -29.07 16.35 2.48
N HIS A 845 -28.93 15.72 3.64
CA HIS A 845 -28.99 14.27 3.83
C HIS A 845 -30.40 13.69 3.57
N ARG A 846 -30.73 13.34 2.32
CA ARG A 846 -31.88 12.50 1.96
C ARG A 846 -31.64 11.73 0.66
N VAL A 847 -31.73 10.40 0.69
CA VAL A 847 -31.73 9.57 -0.54
C VAL A 847 -33.13 9.62 -1.16
N TYR A 848 -33.26 10.20 -2.36
CA TYR A 848 -34.51 10.23 -3.10
C TYR A 848 -34.85 8.83 -3.64
N SER A 849 -36.13 8.44 -3.48
CA SER A 849 -36.64 7.16 -3.96
C SER A 849 -36.49 7.06 -5.47
N ARG A 850 -36.02 5.91 -5.94
CA ARG A 850 -35.88 5.64 -7.39
C ARG A 850 -37.27 5.44 -8.01
N PRO A 851 -37.65 6.20 -9.06
CA PRO A 851 -38.85 5.95 -9.83
C PRO A 851 -38.86 4.55 -10.45
N THR A 852 -40.06 3.99 -10.66
CA THR A 852 -40.22 2.67 -11.30
C THR A 852 -39.73 2.66 -12.74
N VAL A 853 -39.78 3.81 -13.43
CA VAL A 853 -39.36 4.00 -14.82
C VAL A 853 -38.50 5.26 -14.91
N LEU A 854 -37.38 5.18 -15.64
CA LEU A 854 -36.47 6.28 -15.93
C LEU A 854 -36.18 6.32 -17.44
N GLN A 855 -35.89 7.49 -17.99
CA GLN A 855 -35.47 7.65 -19.39
C GLN A 855 -33.97 7.87 -19.44
N GLY A 856 -33.26 7.18 -20.35
CA GLY A 856 -31.81 7.31 -20.42
C GLY A 856 -31.21 7.23 -21.82
N THR A 857 -29.98 7.71 -21.91
CA THR A 857 -29.16 7.69 -23.12
C THR A 857 -27.90 6.89 -22.85
N THR A 858 -27.59 5.94 -23.73
CA THR A 858 -26.35 5.18 -23.70
C THR A 858 -25.41 5.69 -24.79
N VAL A 859 -24.20 6.08 -24.40
CA VAL A 859 -23.13 6.46 -25.32
C VAL A 859 -22.03 5.40 -25.24
N SER A 860 -21.50 5.00 -26.39
CA SER A 860 -20.34 4.11 -26.45
C SER A 860 -19.06 4.93 -26.66
N PHE A 861 -17.99 4.52 -25.98
CA PHE A 861 -16.68 5.16 -26.08
C PHE A 861 -15.59 4.10 -26.20
N LYS A 862 -14.64 4.30 -27.12
CA LYS A 862 -13.49 3.39 -27.27
C LYS A 862 -12.44 3.71 -26.21
N THR A 863 -12.08 2.69 -25.44
CA THR A 863 -10.99 2.73 -24.46
C THR A 863 -9.84 1.82 -24.92
N PRO A 864 -8.63 1.93 -24.33
CA PRO A 864 -7.51 1.04 -24.62
C PRO A 864 -7.82 -0.46 -24.38
N PHE A 865 -8.81 -0.75 -23.55
CA PHE A 865 -9.22 -2.11 -23.18
C PHE A 865 -10.42 -2.63 -23.98
N GLY A 866 -11.01 -1.81 -24.85
CA GLY A 866 -12.19 -2.14 -25.67
C GLY A 866 -13.28 -1.06 -25.62
N THR A 867 -14.49 -1.36 -26.09
CA THR A 867 -15.61 -0.41 -26.10
C THR A 867 -16.33 -0.41 -24.75
N SER A 868 -16.37 0.74 -24.08
CA SER A 868 -17.21 0.97 -22.91
C SER A 868 -18.56 1.58 -23.31
N TYR A 869 -19.60 1.33 -22.53
CA TYR A 869 -20.93 1.91 -22.67
C TYR A 869 -21.30 2.64 -21.38
N ILE A 870 -21.65 3.92 -21.49
CA ILE A 870 -22.09 4.74 -20.37
C ILE A 870 -23.56 5.08 -20.59
N THR A 871 -24.41 4.67 -19.66
CA THR A 871 -25.84 4.95 -19.66
C THR A 871 -26.16 5.97 -18.58
N MET A 872 -26.62 7.15 -18.99
CA MET A 872 -27.14 8.19 -18.09
C MET A 872 -28.67 8.14 -18.13
N ASN A 873 -29.29 7.86 -16.99
CA ASN A 873 -30.73 7.91 -16.81
C ASN A 873 -31.12 9.18 -16.06
N SER A 874 -32.23 9.78 -16.49
CA SER A 874 -32.82 10.97 -15.91
C SER A 874 -34.17 10.67 -15.28
N ASP A 875 -34.54 11.47 -14.28
CA ASP A 875 -35.86 11.42 -13.65
C ASP A 875 -36.96 12.01 -14.55
N GLU A 876 -38.19 12.05 -14.01
CA GLU A 876 -39.38 12.58 -14.70
C GLU A 876 -39.28 14.08 -15.07
N HIS A 877 -38.31 14.80 -14.53
CA HIS A 877 -38.04 16.21 -14.83
C HIS A 877 -36.85 16.40 -15.78
N GLY A 878 -36.26 15.31 -16.30
CA GLY A 878 -35.08 15.38 -17.17
C GLY A 878 -33.78 15.68 -16.44
N CYS A 879 -33.75 15.57 -15.11
CA CYS A 879 -32.54 15.77 -14.32
C CYS A 879 -31.74 14.46 -14.18
N PRO A 880 -30.38 14.49 -14.23
CA PRO A 880 -29.55 13.30 -14.07
C PRO A 880 -29.85 12.57 -12.77
N PHE A 881 -30.10 11.26 -12.83
CA PHE A 881 -30.55 10.47 -11.67
C PHE A 881 -29.67 9.26 -11.38
N GLU A 882 -29.26 8.50 -12.40
CA GLU A 882 -28.38 7.33 -12.21
C GLU A 882 -27.50 7.11 -13.46
N VAL A 883 -26.30 6.60 -13.21
CA VAL A 883 -25.28 6.31 -14.22
C VAL A 883 -24.88 4.85 -14.13
N PHE A 884 -24.89 4.15 -15.27
CA PHE A 884 -24.30 2.84 -15.42
C PHE A 884 -23.10 2.91 -16.36
N ILE A 885 -21.98 2.36 -15.91
CA ILE A 885 -20.78 2.24 -16.73
C ILE A 885 -20.54 0.75 -16.97
N THR A 886 -20.55 0.36 -18.24
CA THR A 886 -20.18 -0.99 -18.68
C THR A 886 -18.84 -0.89 -19.37
N ALA A 887 -17.79 -1.45 -18.77
CA ALA A 887 -16.47 -1.47 -19.35
C ALA A 887 -16.25 -2.75 -20.19
N PRO A 888 -15.27 -2.75 -21.10
CA PRO A 888 -14.88 -3.95 -21.83
C PRO A 888 -14.19 -4.94 -20.88
N GLY A 889 -14.75 -6.14 -20.74
CA GLY A 889 -14.19 -7.18 -19.88
C GLY A 889 -15.18 -8.29 -19.60
N LYS A 890 -14.71 -9.41 -19.02
CA LYS A 890 -15.62 -10.41 -18.45
C LYS A 890 -16.16 -9.90 -17.11
N ALA A 891 -17.39 -10.29 -16.76
CA ALA A 891 -17.95 -10.03 -15.45
C ALA A 891 -16.98 -10.55 -14.37
N GLY A 892 -16.64 -9.71 -13.39
CA GLY A 892 -15.64 -10.02 -12.35
C GLY A 892 -14.19 -9.64 -12.68
N SER A 893 -13.93 -8.96 -13.80
CA SER A 893 -12.65 -8.26 -14.00
C SER A 893 -12.58 -6.98 -13.17
N ASP A 894 -11.39 -6.63 -12.69
CA ASP A 894 -11.14 -5.42 -11.90
C ASP A 894 -11.68 -4.17 -12.59
N LEU A 895 -11.46 -4.05 -13.90
CA LEU A 895 -11.97 -2.94 -14.72
C LEU A 895 -13.49 -2.83 -14.71
N GLN A 896 -14.20 -3.96 -14.74
CA GLN A 896 -15.67 -3.97 -14.68
C GLN A 896 -16.17 -3.66 -13.27
N ALA A 897 -15.48 -4.13 -12.23
CA ALA A 897 -15.81 -3.85 -10.84
C ALA A 897 -15.60 -2.36 -10.50
N ASP A 898 -14.52 -1.76 -10.97
CA ASP A 898 -14.23 -0.33 -10.80
C ASP A 898 -15.23 0.54 -11.56
N ALA A 899 -15.57 0.18 -12.80
CA ALA A 899 -16.58 0.86 -13.60
C ALA A 899 -17.97 0.81 -12.93
N GLU A 900 -18.34 -0.36 -12.39
CA GLU A 900 -19.61 -0.51 -11.66
C GLU A 900 -19.61 0.25 -10.34
N GLY A 901 -18.50 0.20 -9.60
CA GLY A 901 -18.31 0.96 -8.36
C GLY A 901 -18.45 2.46 -8.59
N LEU A 902 -17.77 2.98 -9.62
CA LEU A 902 -17.85 4.38 -10.01
C LEU A 902 -19.26 4.78 -10.44
N GLY A 903 -19.92 3.99 -11.30
CA GLY A 903 -21.30 4.24 -11.70
C GLY A 903 -22.28 4.27 -10.51
N ARG A 904 -22.11 3.36 -9.54
CA ARG A 904 -22.91 3.33 -8.30
C ARG A 904 -22.66 4.55 -7.42
N MET A 905 -21.41 4.99 -7.28
CA MET A 905 -21.08 6.20 -6.50
C MET A 905 -21.69 7.44 -7.14
N ILE A 906 -21.51 7.64 -8.45
CA ILE A 906 -22.11 8.78 -9.17
C ILE A 906 -23.63 8.75 -9.02
N SER A 907 -24.26 7.58 -9.20
CA SER A 907 -25.70 7.41 -9.01
C SER A 907 -26.15 7.74 -7.60
N LEU A 908 -25.38 7.34 -6.57
CA LEU A 908 -25.71 7.64 -5.19
C LEU A 908 -25.66 9.15 -4.94
N SER A 909 -24.60 9.83 -5.40
CA SER A 909 -24.45 11.28 -5.26
C SER A 909 -25.58 12.06 -5.95
N LEU A 910 -26.01 11.62 -7.14
CA LEU A 910 -27.18 12.22 -7.81
C LEU A 910 -28.47 11.97 -7.03
N ARG A 911 -28.62 10.78 -6.46
CA ARG A 911 -29.79 10.40 -5.66
C ARG A 911 -29.83 11.00 -4.27
N THR A 912 -28.74 11.54 -3.76
CA THR A 912 -28.70 12.32 -2.51
C THR A 912 -28.78 13.83 -2.76
N THR A 913 -28.66 14.25 -4.01
CA THR A 913 -28.77 15.66 -4.40
C THR A 913 -30.22 16.05 -4.68
N GLU A 914 -30.62 17.22 -4.19
CA GLU A 914 -31.95 17.78 -4.48
C GLU A 914 -32.16 17.92 -5.99
N PRO A 915 -33.37 17.62 -6.53
CA PRO A 915 -33.60 17.56 -7.97
C PRO A 915 -33.06 18.75 -8.78
N HIS A 916 -33.25 19.97 -8.26
CA HIS A 916 -32.80 21.20 -8.93
C HIS A 916 -31.27 21.39 -8.97
N ASN A 917 -30.52 20.68 -8.12
CA ASN A 917 -29.06 20.77 -8.01
C ASN A 917 -28.32 19.62 -8.72
N ARG A 918 -29.03 18.60 -9.23
CA ARG A 918 -28.41 17.40 -9.82
C ARG A 918 -27.56 17.68 -11.04
N LEU A 919 -27.95 18.68 -11.85
CA LEU A 919 -27.15 19.15 -12.98
C LEU A 919 -25.84 19.81 -12.54
N THR A 920 -25.86 20.53 -11.42
CA THR A 920 -24.64 21.12 -10.85
C THR A 920 -23.77 20.05 -10.20
N MET A 921 -24.38 19.11 -9.47
CA MET A 921 -23.66 17.99 -8.86
C MET A 921 -22.98 17.10 -9.90
N ILE A 922 -23.64 16.78 -11.03
CA ILE A 922 -22.96 15.99 -12.07
C ILE A 922 -21.78 16.75 -12.66
N ARG A 923 -21.86 18.08 -12.79
CA ARG A 923 -20.73 18.92 -13.23
C ARG A 923 -19.57 18.88 -12.23
N LEU A 924 -19.86 18.99 -10.93
CA LEU A 924 -18.85 18.88 -9.87
C LEU A 924 -18.20 17.49 -9.84
N ILE A 925 -19.00 16.43 -9.96
CA ILE A 925 -18.48 15.06 -10.06
C ILE A 925 -17.58 14.92 -11.30
N ILE A 926 -17.99 15.48 -12.44
CA ILE A 926 -17.16 15.50 -13.65
C ILE A 926 -15.87 16.27 -13.40
N GLU A 927 -15.90 17.41 -12.70
CA GLU A 927 -14.71 18.20 -12.36
C GLU A 927 -13.77 17.48 -11.38
N GLN A 928 -14.30 16.79 -10.37
CA GLN A 928 -13.51 16.04 -9.38
C GLN A 928 -12.91 14.75 -9.94
N LEU A 929 -13.66 14.05 -10.80
CA LEU A 929 -13.17 12.87 -11.50
C LEU A 929 -12.32 13.23 -12.72
N ARG A 930 -12.34 14.49 -13.15
CA ARG A 930 -11.40 15.01 -14.14
C ARG A 930 -10.01 14.82 -13.57
N ASP A 931 -9.08 14.34 -14.38
CA ASP A 931 -7.66 14.21 -14.06
C ASP A 931 -7.27 13.09 -13.07
N ILE A 932 -8.23 12.29 -12.56
CA ILE A 932 -7.95 11.08 -11.76
C ILE A 932 -7.49 9.92 -12.65
N GLY A 933 -6.41 9.26 -12.25
CA GLY A 933 -5.87 8.06 -12.91
C GLY A 933 -4.83 8.36 -13.98
N GLY A 934 -4.53 9.64 -14.23
CA GLY A 934 -3.56 10.03 -15.26
C GLY A 934 -3.85 9.37 -16.59
N ALA A 935 -5.13 9.03 -16.85
CA ALA A 935 -5.70 9.35 -18.12
C ALA A 935 -5.54 10.87 -18.14
#